data_AF-A0A7V9PME3-F1
#
_entry.id   AF-A0A7V9PME3-F1
#
_cell.length_a   1.000
_cell.length_b   1.000
_cell.length_c   1.000
_cell.angle_alpha   90.00
_cell.angle_beta   90.00
_cell.angle_gamma   90.00
#
_symmetry.space_group_name_H-M   'P 1'
#
loop_
_entity.id
_entity.type
_entity.pdbx_description
1 polymer ?
#
loop_
_entity_poly.entity_id
_entity_poly.type
_entity_poly.pdbx_seq_one_letter_code
_entity_poly.pdbx_strand_id
1 'polypeptide(L)'
;RMERVVRERLTTEDADTITPQTIINIRPVVAAQKEFFGSSQLSQFMDQTNSLAGLTHRRRLSALGAGGLTRERAPIEVRDVHPTHYGRMCPIETPEGPNIGLIGSLSSFAEVSEHGFVTTPYRRVVDGRVTDEVVHLDATQEETFLIGQSNAPVGEDGSLTEESILCRTQAGQYVEATPAEVDLIDVSPEQIWSVATAMIPFLEHDDANRALMGSNMQRQAVPLLRTDAPVVGTGVERRAALDTGDVLLAQADGRVSYLDAERIVIEAADGPKEQLLNKFMRSNQGTLIHQKPIVRTGDEVSEGDVLADGSSTSLGEMALGKNLMVAFMSWEGYNFEDAIILSKRLVQDDELTSIHIEEYEIDARTTKLGDEEITRDIPNRSEESLRNLDDRGIVRVGAEVGSGDLLVGKVTPKGETELTAEEKLIRAIFKEKAREVRDTSLKVPHGEGGVVIDVMTFSREHGDDLPPGVNDLVRVFVAKKRKISEGDKLAGRHGNKGVISKIVDQHDMPFLEDGTPVDVILNPLGVPSRMNVGQILETHLGWAAAQGWYDDGTQAYQEAQRDGGKVYTATPVFDGASVEDVDNALVEWQKGHKGRIRMDIDESRRPGERASGKFTLFNGRTGEPFAQQVTVGYMYILKLLHLVDDKIHARSTGPYSLVTQQPLGGKAQFGGQRFGEMEVWALEAYGAAYTLQEMLTIKSDDTVGRVKAYEAIVKGENIAEPSIPESFKVLLKEMQSLALDVNVISEEGAPADVRDEDDDLLRAAEELGIDLSGVRAGESGNGAAADEQVEGIDATDAGPLNTAEAQVVDVQEATETSDDEDPATEVAESGGIDIDMDAVADVPVGEGE
;
A
#
# COMPACT_ATOMS: atom_id res chain seq x y z
N ARG A 1 -9.22 6.81 -36.48
CA ARG A 1 -9.92 8.11 -36.31
C ARG A 1 -9.28 9.22 -37.17
N MET A 2 -7.98 9.51 -37.03
CA MET A 2 -7.26 10.49 -37.87
C MET A 2 -7.45 10.26 -39.37
N GLU A 3 -7.24 9.02 -39.84
CA GLU A 3 -7.43 8.67 -41.26
C GLU A 3 -8.83 9.01 -41.79
N ARG A 4 -9.88 8.82 -40.98
CA ARG A 4 -11.25 9.17 -41.36
C ARG A 4 -11.39 10.69 -41.57
N VAL A 5 -10.82 11.49 -40.67
CA VAL A 5 -10.83 12.96 -40.78
C VAL A 5 -10.06 13.42 -42.02
N VAL A 6 -8.95 12.76 -42.35
CA VAL A 6 -8.20 13.04 -43.58
C VAL A 6 -9.06 12.72 -44.81
N ARG A 7 -9.69 11.55 -44.87
CA ARG A 7 -10.58 11.17 -45.99
C ARG A 7 -11.75 12.15 -46.16
N GLU A 8 -12.34 12.59 -45.06
CA GLU A 8 -13.41 13.59 -45.05
C GLU A 8 -12.93 14.94 -45.59
N ARG A 9 -11.80 15.46 -45.08
CA ARG A 9 -11.22 16.72 -45.54
C ARG A 9 -10.79 16.70 -47.01
N LEU A 10 -10.27 15.56 -47.49
CA LEU A 10 -9.94 15.36 -48.90
C LEU A 10 -11.17 15.45 -49.84
N THR A 11 -12.38 15.21 -49.34
CA THR A 11 -13.61 15.34 -50.12
C THR A 11 -14.23 16.74 -50.08
N THR A 12 -13.90 17.53 -49.06
CA THR A 12 -14.52 18.84 -48.82
C THR A 12 -13.62 20.04 -49.17
N GLU A 13 -12.30 19.89 -49.09
CA GLU A 13 -11.35 20.97 -49.39
C GLU A 13 -10.97 21.02 -50.86
N ASP A 14 -10.57 22.21 -51.33
CA ASP A 14 -10.19 22.46 -52.71
C ASP A 14 -8.81 21.86 -53.04
N ALA A 15 -8.75 21.05 -54.09
CA ALA A 15 -7.58 20.28 -54.50
C ALA A 15 -6.31 21.14 -54.68
N ASP A 16 -6.46 22.41 -55.07
CA ASP A 16 -5.34 23.32 -55.31
C ASP A 16 -4.78 23.97 -54.02
N THR A 17 -5.48 23.83 -52.88
CA THR A 17 -5.12 24.43 -51.57
C THR A 17 -4.72 23.41 -50.50
N ILE A 18 -4.90 22.12 -50.78
CA ILE A 18 -4.63 21.05 -49.83
C ILE A 18 -3.13 20.92 -49.56
N THR A 19 -2.77 20.98 -48.28
CA THR A 19 -1.44 20.62 -47.79
C THR A 19 -1.56 19.60 -46.66
N PRO A 20 -0.52 18.81 -46.34
CA PRO A 20 -0.56 17.89 -45.22
C PRO A 20 -0.95 18.54 -43.89
N GLN A 21 -0.57 19.80 -43.66
CA GLN A 21 -0.93 20.55 -42.45
C GLN A 21 -2.43 20.87 -42.37
N THR A 22 -3.10 21.14 -43.50
CA THR A 22 -4.54 21.47 -43.49
C THR A 22 -5.41 20.23 -43.28
N ILE A 23 -4.97 19.06 -43.74
CA ILE A 23 -5.74 17.82 -43.64
C ILE A 23 -5.41 16.96 -42.41
N ILE A 24 -4.20 17.03 -41.86
CA ILE A 24 -3.80 16.25 -40.68
C ILE A 24 -4.28 16.96 -39.41
N ASN A 25 -5.22 16.32 -38.71
CA ASN A 25 -5.60 16.70 -37.35
C ASN A 25 -5.02 15.70 -36.35
N ILE A 26 -4.07 16.15 -35.53
CA ILE A 26 -3.39 15.31 -34.52
C ILE A 26 -4.22 15.12 -33.24
N ARG A 27 -5.27 15.92 -33.00
CA ARG A 27 -6.06 15.86 -31.75
C ARG A 27 -6.56 14.45 -31.41
N PRO A 28 -7.09 13.64 -32.35
CA PRO A 28 -7.53 12.28 -32.03
C PRO A 28 -6.38 11.34 -31.63
N VAL A 29 -5.15 11.60 -32.08
CA VAL A 29 -3.97 10.79 -31.73
C VAL A 29 -3.50 11.17 -30.32
N VAL A 30 -3.35 12.47 -30.05
CA VAL A 30 -2.96 12.98 -28.72
C VAL A 30 -4.00 12.60 -27.67
N ALA A 31 -5.29 12.72 -27.99
CA ALA A 31 -6.36 12.31 -27.08
C ALA A 31 -6.30 10.80 -26.79
N ALA A 32 -6.06 9.96 -27.79
CA ALA A 32 -5.92 8.51 -27.58
C ALA A 32 -4.69 8.15 -26.72
N GLN A 33 -3.57 8.87 -26.88
CA GLN A 33 -2.40 8.70 -26.00
C GLN A 33 -2.71 9.13 -24.56
N LYS A 34 -3.36 10.30 -24.38
CA LYS A 34 -3.75 10.79 -23.06
C LYS A 34 -4.74 9.85 -22.37
N GLU A 35 -5.70 9.32 -23.12
CA GLU A 35 -6.66 8.33 -22.64
C GLU A 35 -5.93 7.02 -22.24
N PHE A 36 -5.01 6.52 -23.07
CA PHE A 36 -4.25 5.33 -22.73
C PHE A 36 -3.41 5.50 -21.44
N PHE A 37 -2.62 6.56 -21.33
CA PHE A 37 -1.78 6.75 -20.13
C PHE A 37 -2.57 7.21 -18.90
N GLY A 38 -3.71 7.88 -19.10
CA GLY A 38 -4.50 8.45 -18.01
C GLY A 38 -5.55 7.52 -17.42
N SER A 39 -6.14 6.61 -18.21
CA SER A 39 -7.26 5.77 -17.75
C SER A 39 -7.14 4.28 -18.07
N SER A 40 -6.07 3.83 -18.74
CA SER A 40 -5.86 2.40 -18.97
C SER A 40 -5.50 1.67 -17.68
N GLN A 41 -6.12 0.51 -17.45
CA GLN A 41 -5.78 -0.39 -16.34
C GLN A 41 -4.32 -0.90 -16.39
N LEU A 42 -3.70 -0.88 -17.57
CA LEU A 42 -2.28 -1.25 -17.75
C LEU A 42 -1.31 -0.09 -17.49
N SER A 43 -1.81 1.16 -17.50
CA SER A 43 -1.03 2.34 -17.12
C SER A 43 -1.20 2.55 -15.62
N GLN A 44 -0.36 1.88 -14.84
CA GLN A 44 -0.47 1.85 -13.38
C GLN A 44 0.48 2.86 -12.73
N PHE A 45 0.06 3.45 -11.62
CA PHE A 45 0.97 4.21 -10.76
C PHE A 45 2.09 3.29 -10.28
N MET A 46 3.34 3.73 -10.47
CA MET A 46 4.48 2.90 -10.11
C MET A 46 4.50 2.65 -8.60
N ASP A 47 4.41 1.39 -8.19
CA ASP A 47 4.74 0.96 -6.83
C ASP A 47 6.22 1.25 -6.52
N GLN A 48 6.45 2.20 -5.63
CA GLN A 48 7.74 2.72 -5.19
C GLN A 48 7.79 2.74 -3.66
N THR A 49 7.25 1.70 -3.02
CA THR A 49 7.43 1.49 -1.58
C THR A 49 8.91 1.29 -1.24
N ASN A 50 9.61 0.50 -2.05
CA ASN A 50 11.06 0.34 -2.03
C ASN A 50 11.57 -0.02 -3.44
N SER A 51 12.89 -0.16 -3.59
CA SER A 51 13.52 -0.45 -4.89
C SER A 51 13.07 -1.79 -5.49
N LEU A 52 12.83 -2.83 -4.66
CA LEU A 52 12.34 -4.14 -5.13
C LEU A 52 10.90 -4.04 -5.66
N ALA A 53 10.04 -3.26 -5.00
CA ALA A 53 8.67 -3.05 -5.43
C ALA A 53 8.62 -2.45 -6.85
N GLY A 54 9.48 -1.46 -7.13
CA GLY A 54 9.60 -0.85 -8.45
C GLY A 54 10.15 -1.80 -9.52
N LEU A 55 11.10 -2.67 -9.16
CA LEU A 55 11.64 -3.68 -10.07
C LEU A 55 10.60 -4.76 -10.43
N THR A 56 9.94 -5.31 -9.41
CA THR A 56 8.90 -6.35 -9.58
C THR A 56 7.69 -5.82 -10.34
N HIS A 57 7.27 -4.58 -10.09
CA HIS A 57 6.16 -3.97 -10.83
C HIS A 57 6.45 -3.84 -12.33
N ARG A 58 7.68 -3.46 -12.71
CA ARG A 58 8.11 -3.41 -14.13
C ARG A 58 8.15 -4.79 -14.81
N ARG A 59 8.24 -5.87 -14.03
CA ARG A 59 8.29 -7.26 -14.50
C ARG A 59 6.96 -8.02 -14.31
N ARG A 60 5.88 -7.31 -14.00
CA ARG A 60 4.56 -7.88 -13.73
C ARG A 60 3.85 -8.32 -15.01
N LEU A 61 3.24 -9.49 -14.96
CA LEU A 61 2.36 -10.04 -15.98
C LEU A 61 0.91 -9.94 -15.50
N SER A 62 0.04 -9.33 -16.30
CA SER A 62 -1.38 -9.16 -15.99
C SER A 62 -2.26 -9.82 -17.05
N ALA A 63 -3.13 -10.73 -16.62
CA ALA A 63 -4.20 -11.28 -17.47
C ALA A 63 -5.43 -10.35 -17.55
N LEU A 64 -5.47 -9.32 -16.70
CA LEU A 64 -6.51 -8.30 -16.64
C LEU A 64 -6.21 -7.14 -17.60
N GLY A 65 -7.26 -6.42 -18.01
CA GLY A 65 -7.15 -5.24 -18.86
C GLY A 65 -7.95 -5.35 -20.15
N ALA A 66 -7.96 -4.27 -20.94
CA ALA A 66 -8.64 -4.25 -22.22
C ALA A 66 -8.05 -5.32 -23.17
N GLY A 67 -8.89 -6.24 -23.64
CA GLY A 67 -8.47 -7.39 -24.46
C GLY A 67 -8.07 -8.64 -23.66
N GLY A 68 -7.96 -8.53 -22.33
CA GLY A 68 -7.76 -9.65 -21.41
C GLY A 68 -9.07 -10.15 -20.79
N LEU A 69 -8.95 -10.74 -19.60
CA LEU A 69 -10.08 -11.24 -18.81
C LEU A 69 -10.59 -10.18 -17.84
N THR A 70 -11.87 -10.23 -17.50
CA THR A 70 -12.41 -9.53 -16.33
C THR A 70 -12.32 -10.44 -15.11
N ARG A 71 -12.12 -9.86 -13.93
CA ARG A 71 -11.94 -10.59 -12.67
C ARG A 71 -13.05 -11.61 -12.40
N GLU A 72 -14.31 -11.21 -12.66
CA GLU A 72 -15.51 -12.03 -12.44
C GLU A 72 -15.66 -13.19 -13.42
N ARG A 73 -15.11 -13.04 -14.63
CA ARG A 73 -15.23 -14.06 -15.69
C ARG A 73 -14.02 -14.98 -15.74
N ALA A 74 -13.00 -14.75 -14.91
CA ALA A 74 -11.80 -15.55 -14.89
C ALA A 74 -12.07 -16.88 -14.16
N PRO A 75 -12.05 -18.02 -14.87
CA PRO A 75 -12.30 -19.32 -14.26
C PRO A 75 -11.07 -19.75 -13.45
N ILE A 76 -11.25 -20.74 -12.57
CA ILE A 76 -10.20 -21.17 -11.64
C ILE A 76 -9.00 -21.74 -12.40
N GLU A 77 -9.22 -22.43 -13.53
CA GLU A 77 -8.16 -23.07 -14.31
C GLU A 77 -7.16 -22.07 -14.90
N VAL A 78 -7.55 -20.81 -15.10
CA VAL A 78 -6.64 -19.76 -15.58
C VAL A 78 -5.75 -19.21 -14.45
N ARG A 79 -6.16 -19.41 -13.20
CA ARG A 79 -5.41 -18.96 -12.01
C ARG A 79 -4.38 -19.99 -11.55
N ASP A 80 -4.55 -21.25 -11.96
CA ASP A 80 -3.66 -22.34 -11.57
C ASP A 80 -2.28 -22.26 -12.26
N VAL A 81 -1.30 -22.89 -11.62
CA VAL A 81 0.06 -22.97 -12.16
C VAL A 81 0.11 -24.02 -13.26
N HIS A 82 0.35 -23.60 -14.49
CA HIS A 82 0.54 -24.49 -15.63
C HIS A 82 2.01 -24.94 -15.75
N PRO A 83 2.31 -26.19 -16.15
CA PRO A 83 3.69 -26.67 -16.30
C PRO A 83 4.57 -25.84 -17.24
N THR A 84 3.98 -25.19 -18.25
CA THR A 84 4.73 -24.31 -19.18
C THR A 84 5.17 -23.00 -18.54
N HIS A 85 4.68 -22.65 -17.34
CA HIS A 85 5.15 -21.48 -16.60
C HIS A 85 6.60 -21.65 -16.12
N TYR A 86 7.12 -22.89 -16.07
CA TYR A 86 8.49 -23.19 -15.69
C TYR A 86 9.50 -22.32 -16.47
N GLY A 87 10.32 -21.55 -15.75
CA GLY A 87 11.30 -20.63 -16.33
C GLY A 87 10.74 -19.35 -16.96
N ARG A 88 9.41 -19.18 -17.01
CA ARG A 88 8.74 -18.06 -17.71
C ARG A 88 8.00 -17.15 -16.74
N MET A 89 7.12 -17.71 -15.93
CA MET A 89 6.33 -17.00 -14.93
C MET A 89 6.50 -17.68 -13.58
N CYS A 90 6.80 -16.90 -12.56
CA CYS A 90 7.04 -17.43 -11.23
C CYS A 90 5.76 -18.07 -10.65
N PRO A 91 5.82 -19.31 -10.14
CA PRO A 91 4.66 -19.97 -9.54
C PRO A 91 4.35 -19.51 -8.11
N ILE A 92 5.23 -18.70 -7.49
CA ILE A 92 5.12 -18.28 -6.09
C ILE A 92 4.64 -16.82 -5.98
N GLU A 93 5.22 -15.91 -6.75
CA GLU A 93 4.90 -14.48 -6.63
C GLU A 93 3.58 -14.14 -7.35
N THR A 94 2.50 -14.12 -6.59
CA THR A 94 1.17 -13.65 -6.99
C THR A 94 0.50 -12.97 -5.80
N PRO A 95 -0.41 -12.00 -6.00
CA PRO A 95 -1.22 -11.45 -4.90
C PRO A 95 -2.02 -12.54 -4.17
N GLU A 96 -2.15 -12.41 -2.84
CA GLU A 96 -2.95 -13.32 -1.98
C GLU A 96 -4.48 -13.11 -2.15
N GLY A 97 -4.88 -11.92 -2.57
CA GLY A 97 -6.28 -11.50 -2.64
C GLY A 97 -7.04 -12.00 -3.88
N PRO A 98 -8.10 -11.30 -4.31
CA PRO A 98 -8.97 -11.78 -5.39
C PRO A 98 -8.29 -11.83 -6.77
N ASN A 99 -7.07 -11.30 -6.89
CA ASN A 99 -6.26 -11.29 -8.11
C ASN A 99 -5.26 -12.47 -8.18
N ILE A 100 -5.32 -13.42 -7.25
CA ILE A 100 -4.47 -14.62 -7.27
C ILE A 100 -4.51 -15.34 -8.62
N GLY A 101 -3.33 -15.62 -9.19
CA GLY A 101 -3.15 -16.29 -10.48
C GLY A 101 -3.43 -15.41 -11.71
N LEU A 102 -4.08 -14.25 -11.55
CA LEU A 102 -4.33 -13.31 -12.65
C LEU A 102 -3.21 -12.29 -12.83
N ILE A 103 -2.42 -12.10 -11.78
CA ILE A 103 -1.24 -11.25 -11.75
C ILE A 103 -0.06 -12.11 -11.29
N GLY A 104 0.93 -12.25 -12.14
CA GLY A 104 2.19 -12.93 -11.84
C GLY A 104 3.39 -12.04 -12.09
N SER A 105 4.59 -12.59 -11.86
CA SER A 105 5.86 -11.95 -12.18
C SER A 105 6.66 -12.81 -13.15
N LEU A 106 7.39 -12.18 -14.06
CA LEU A 106 8.38 -12.88 -14.88
C LEU A 106 9.41 -13.59 -14.01
N SER A 107 9.79 -14.81 -14.39
CA SER A 107 10.93 -15.51 -13.79
C SER A 107 12.25 -14.75 -14.08
N SER A 108 13.30 -15.06 -13.32
CA SER A 108 14.55 -14.29 -13.32
C SER A 108 15.25 -14.24 -14.68
N PHE A 109 15.25 -15.37 -15.41
CA PHE A 109 15.93 -15.51 -16.70
C PHE A 109 14.97 -15.45 -17.91
N ALA A 110 13.69 -15.13 -17.67
CA ALA A 110 12.69 -15.08 -18.72
C ALA A 110 12.90 -13.87 -19.65
N GLU A 111 12.80 -14.10 -20.95
CA GLU A 111 12.87 -13.06 -21.99
C GLU A 111 11.61 -13.06 -22.87
N VAL A 112 11.21 -11.90 -23.39
CA VAL A 112 10.08 -11.78 -24.30
C VAL A 112 10.58 -11.70 -25.74
N SER A 113 10.19 -12.66 -26.57
CA SER A 113 10.53 -12.71 -27.99
C SER A 113 9.86 -11.57 -28.79
N GLU A 114 10.35 -11.31 -30.01
CA GLU A 114 9.76 -10.31 -30.92
C GLU A 114 8.27 -10.57 -31.24
N HIS A 115 7.82 -11.83 -31.11
CA HIS A 115 6.42 -12.23 -31.32
C HIS A 115 5.56 -12.14 -30.05
N GLY A 116 6.13 -11.77 -28.90
CA GLY A 116 5.43 -11.63 -27.63
C GLY A 116 5.35 -12.91 -26.78
N PHE A 117 5.98 -14.01 -27.20
CA PHE A 117 6.09 -15.21 -26.37
C PHE A 117 7.20 -15.08 -25.34
N VAL A 118 6.95 -15.56 -24.13
CA VAL A 118 7.97 -15.68 -23.08
C VAL A 118 8.83 -16.91 -23.35
N THR A 119 10.13 -16.69 -23.41
CA THR A 119 11.16 -17.70 -23.65
C THR A 119 12.03 -17.85 -22.41
N THR A 120 12.63 -19.02 -22.24
CA THR A 120 13.55 -19.31 -21.16
C THR A 120 14.81 -19.96 -21.72
N PRO A 121 15.99 -19.68 -21.15
CA PRO A 121 17.25 -20.28 -21.60
C PRO A 121 17.44 -21.71 -21.10
N TYR A 122 18.08 -22.55 -21.94
CA TYR A 122 18.54 -23.89 -21.62
C TYR A 122 19.94 -24.14 -22.20
N ARG A 123 20.74 -25.00 -21.57
CA ARG A 123 22.02 -25.47 -22.13
C ARG A 123 21.81 -26.71 -22.97
N ARG A 124 22.44 -26.76 -24.15
CA ARG A 124 22.35 -27.93 -25.04
C ARG A 124 23.17 -29.10 -24.51
N VAL A 125 22.60 -30.30 -24.54
CA VAL A 125 23.30 -31.56 -24.24
C VAL A 125 23.53 -32.31 -25.55
N VAL A 126 24.77 -32.74 -25.78
CA VAL A 126 25.17 -33.49 -26.98
C VAL A 126 25.93 -34.74 -26.56
N ASP A 127 25.44 -35.92 -26.95
CA ASP A 127 26.04 -37.22 -26.61
C ASP A 127 26.28 -37.39 -25.08
N GLY A 128 25.34 -36.93 -24.25
CA GLY A 128 25.44 -36.97 -22.79
C GLY A 128 26.42 -35.98 -22.17
N ARG A 129 26.87 -34.97 -22.94
CA ARG A 129 27.72 -33.88 -22.48
C ARG A 129 26.98 -32.55 -22.53
N VAL A 130 26.90 -31.88 -21.39
CA VAL A 130 26.39 -30.51 -21.27
C VAL A 130 27.37 -29.55 -21.93
N THR A 131 26.87 -28.72 -22.84
CA THR A 131 27.66 -27.70 -23.55
C THR A 131 27.39 -26.29 -23.00
N ASP A 132 28.23 -25.33 -23.37
CA ASP A 132 28.03 -23.90 -23.03
C ASP A 132 27.11 -23.18 -24.04
N GLU A 133 26.58 -23.89 -25.03
CA GLU A 133 25.61 -23.32 -25.96
C GLU A 133 24.25 -23.15 -25.27
N VAL A 134 23.85 -21.90 -25.06
CA VAL A 134 22.55 -21.54 -24.49
C VAL A 134 21.55 -21.25 -25.61
N VAL A 135 20.41 -21.94 -25.57
CA VAL A 135 19.29 -21.75 -26.50
C VAL A 135 18.07 -21.24 -25.73
N HIS A 136 17.38 -20.22 -26.26
CA HIS A 136 16.14 -19.70 -25.68
C HIS A 136 14.96 -20.33 -26.39
N LEU A 137 14.06 -20.96 -25.63
CA LEU A 137 12.92 -21.68 -26.18
C LEU A 137 11.59 -21.13 -25.65
N ASP A 138 10.63 -20.96 -26.55
CA ASP A 138 9.23 -20.76 -26.18
C ASP A 138 8.59 -22.07 -25.70
N ALA A 139 7.36 -21.97 -25.15
CA ALA A 139 6.68 -23.13 -24.56
C ALA A 139 6.35 -24.25 -25.58
N THR A 140 6.20 -23.91 -26.86
CA THR A 140 5.87 -24.89 -27.92
C THR A 140 7.14 -25.57 -28.42
N GLN A 141 8.24 -24.82 -28.54
CA GLN A 141 9.55 -25.35 -28.92
C GLN A 141 10.12 -26.28 -27.84
N GLU A 142 9.90 -25.93 -26.57
CA GLU A 142 10.32 -26.74 -25.42
C GLU A 142 9.69 -28.15 -25.43
N GLU A 143 8.47 -28.25 -25.97
CA GLU A 143 7.63 -29.44 -25.91
C GLU A 143 8.29 -30.70 -26.54
N THR A 144 9.16 -30.52 -27.54
CA THR A 144 9.78 -31.64 -28.25
C THR A 144 11.04 -32.21 -27.60
N PHE A 145 11.56 -31.56 -26.56
CA PHE A 145 12.85 -31.89 -25.96
C PHE A 145 12.68 -32.55 -24.60
N LEU A 146 13.66 -33.37 -24.24
CA LEU A 146 13.79 -33.93 -22.89
C LEU A 146 14.77 -33.08 -22.07
N ILE A 147 14.28 -32.47 -20.98
CA ILE A 147 15.01 -31.44 -20.24
C ILE A 147 15.39 -31.93 -18.86
N GLY A 148 16.69 -32.04 -18.57
CA GLY A 148 17.22 -32.34 -17.25
C GLY A 148 17.21 -31.13 -16.32
N GLN A 149 17.17 -31.39 -15.01
CA GLN A 149 17.28 -30.36 -13.99
C GLN A 149 18.72 -29.85 -13.82
N SER A 150 18.88 -28.61 -13.36
CA SER A 150 20.19 -27.96 -13.15
C SER A 150 21.06 -28.62 -12.08
N ASN A 151 20.46 -29.35 -11.14
CA ASN A 151 21.16 -30.06 -10.06
C ASN A 151 21.70 -31.45 -10.47
N ALA A 152 21.53 -31.84 -11.74
CA ALA A 152 22.08 -33.10 -12.24
C ALA A 152 23.63 -33.10 -12.13
N PRO A 153 24.27 -34.12 -11.54
CA PRO A 153 25.72 -34.13 -11.36
C PRO A 153 26.49 -34.18 -12.69
N VAL A 154 27.22 -33.10 -12.98
CA VAL A 154 28.06 -32.95 -14.18
C VAL A 154 29.55 -33.09 -13.82
N GLY A 155 30.29 -33.91 -14.56
CA GLY A 155 31.74 -34.04 -14.43
C GLY A 155 32.50 -32.83 -14.99
N GLU A 156 33.81 -32.71 -14.69
CA GLU A 156 34.64 -31.59 -15.16
C GLU A 156 34.70 -31.45 -16.70
N ASP A 157 34.47 -32.54 -17.44
CA ASP A 157 34.44 -32.55 -18.90
C ASP A 157 33.04 -32.32 -19.50
N GLY A 158 32.06 -31.95 -18.67
CA GLY A 158 30.67 -31.71 -19.04
C GLY A 158 29.81 -32.98 -19.12
N SER A 159 30.36 -34.16 -18.83
CA SER A 159 29.57 -35.41 -18.90
C SER A 159 28.59 -35.54 -17.74
N LEU A 160 27.36 -35.99 -18.02
CA LEU A 160 26.40 -36.37 -16.99
C LEU A 160 26.86 -37.68 -16.35
N THR A 161 27.04 -37.67 -15.03
CA THR A 161 27.75 -38.77 -14.31
C THR A 161 26.83 -39.86 -13.80
N GLU A 162 25.54 -39.58 -13.62
CA GLU A 162 24.55 -40.57 -13.15
C GLU A 162 24.00 -41.42 -14.30
N GLU A 163 23.60 -42.66 -14.00
CA GLU A 163 23.03 -43.58 -15.00
C GLU A 163 21.59 -43.20 -15.41
N SER A 164 20.89 -42.47 -14.55
CA SER A 164 19.51 -42.03 -14.72
C SER A 164 19.38 -40.59 -14.25
N ILE A 165 18.88 -39.69 -15.11
CA ILE A 165 18.72 -38.27 -14.85
C ILE A 165 17.23 -37.95 -14.81
N LEU A 166 16.80 -37.21 -13.77
CA LEU A 166 15.43 -36.74 -13.68
C LEU A 166 15.18 -35.64 -14.72
N CYS A 167 14.27 -35.92 -15.64
CA CYS A 167 13.94 -35.05 -16.75
C CYS A 167 12.45 -34.71 -16.79
N ARG A 168 12.14 -33.56 -17.40
CA ARG A 168 10.78 -33.12 -17.70
C ARG A 168 10.47 -33.36 -19.18
N THR A 169 9.28 -33.92 -19.42
CA THR A 169 8.77 -34.23 -20.76
C THR A 169 7.78 -33.18 -21.28
N GLN A 170 7.41 -33.32 -22.55
CA GLN A 170 6.30 -32.67 -23.26
C GLN A 170 5.04 -32.39 -22.42
N ALA A 171 4.59 -33.34 -21.60
CA ALA A 171 3.36 -33.22 -20.82
C ALA A 171 3.56 -32.63 -19.41
N GLY A 172 4.75 -32.10 -19.10
CA GLY A 172 5.12 -31.70 -17.75
C GLY A 172 5.29 -32.88 -16.78
N GLN A 173 5.41 -34.11 -17.30
CA GLN A 173 5.64 -35.29 -16.48
C GLN A 173 7.12 -35.49 -16.22
N TYR A 174 7.44 -35.92 -15.00
CA TYR A 174 8.78 -36.31 -14.60
C TYR A 174 9.08 -37.74 -15.05
N VAL A 175 10.18 -37.92 -15.77
CA VAL A 175 10.67 -39.22 -16.21
C VAL A 175 12.16 -39.34 -15.90
N GLU A 176 12.60 -40.56 -15.70
CA GLU A 176 14.00 -40.92 -15.60
C GLU A 176 14.52 -41.28 -16.99
N ALA A 177 15.62 -40.65 -17.40
CA ALA A 177 16.21 -40.83 -18.72
C ALA A 177 17.72 -41.07 -18.64
N THR A 178 18.25 -41.81 -19.60
CA THR A 178 19.70 -42.01 -19.67
C THR A 178 20.39 -40.73 -20.16
N PRO A 179 21.65 -40.46 -19.80
CA PRO A 179 22.40 -39.29 -20.27
C PRO A 179 22.36 -39.03 -21.78
N ALA A 180 22.29 -40.10 -22.59
CA ALA A 180 22.26 -39.99 -24.05
C ALA A 180 20.90 -39.54 -24.62
N GLU A 181 19.83 -39.63 -23.83
CA GLU A 181 18.47 -39.24 -24.21
C GLU A 181 18.14 -37.80 -23.81
N VAL A 182 18.97 -37.18 -22.95
CA VAL A 182 18.78 -35.80 -22.51
C VAL A 182 19.19 -34.84 -23.62
N ASP A 183 18.28 -33.96 -24.03
CA ASP A 183 18.53 -32.97 -25.08
C ASP A 183 19.02 -31.63 -24.51
N LEU A 184 18.47 -31.23 -23.37
CA LEU A 184 18.68 -29.91 -22.75
C LEU A 184 18.80 -30.04 -21.22
N ILE A 185 19.39 -29.05 -20.58
CA ILE A 185 19.43 -28.90 -19.13
C ILE A 185 19.19 -27.45 -18.73
N ASP A 186 18.54 -27.23 -17.58
CA ASP A 186 18.33 -25.90 -17.00
C ASP A 186 19.65 -25.13 -16.83
N VAL A 187 19.62 -23.80 -16.94
CA VAL A 187 20.82 -22.96 -16.77
C VAL A 187 21.18 -22.72 -15.31
N SER A 188 20.17 -22.67 -14.43
CA SER A 188 20.31 -22.35 -13.01
C SER A 188 19.10 -22.90 -12.24
N PRO A 189 19.27 -23.37 -10.99
CA PRO A 189 18.15 -23.66 -10.08
C PRO A 189 17.24 -22.44 -9.84
N GLU A 190 17.75 -21.23 -10.02
CA GLU A 190 17.00 -19.98 -9.85
C GLU A 190 16.08 -19.66 -11.05
N GLN A 191 16.19 -20.42 -12.14
CA GLN A 191 15.48 -20.18 -13.41
C GLN A 191 13.96 -20.05 -13.23
N ILE A 192 13.39 -20.78 -12.29
CA ILE A 192 11.94 -20.86 -12.06
C ILE A 192 11.40 -19.61 -11.35
N TRP A 193 12.19 -19.01 -10.46
CA TRP A 193 11.71 -18.04 -9.47
C TRP A 193 11.75 -16.62 -10.01
N SER A 194 10.88 -15.76 -9.50
CA SER A 194 11.00 -14.31 -9.71
C SER A 194 12.14 -13.74 -8.88
N VAL A 195 12.56 -12.51 -9.18
CA VAL A 195 13.64 -11.83 -8.45
C VAL A 195 13.34 -11.72 -6.96
N ALA A 196 12.10 -11.36 -6.57
CA ALA A 196 11.73 -11.25 -5.15
C ALA A 196 11.71 -12.61 -4.43
N THR A 197 11.27 -13.66 -5.13
CA THR A 197 11.25 -15.02 -4.59
C THR A 197 12.66 -15.59 -4.46
N ALA A 198 13.54 -15.29 -5.41
CA ALA A 198 14.95 -15.70 -5.40
C ALA A 198 15.79 -15.00 -4.31
N MET A 199 15.25 -13.98 -3.64
CA MET A 199 15.88 -13.31 -2.47
C MET A 199 15.52 -13.95 -1.11
N ILE A 200 14.75 -15.03 -1.12
CA ILE A 200 14.41 -15.78 0.10
C ILE A 200 15.44 -16.89 0.29
N PRO A 201 16.34 -16.81 1.28
CA PRO A 201 17.29 -17.88 1.56
C PRO A 201 16.53 -19.14 2.03
N PHE A 202 17.08 -20.34 1.79
CA PHE A 202 16.45 -21.60 2.21
C PHE A 202 15.00 -21.78 1.72
N LEU A 203 14.66 -21.25 0.55
CA LEU A 203 13.30 -21.31 0.00
C LEU A 203 12.78 -22.75 -0.12
N GLU A 204 13.66 -23.69 -0.43
CA GLU A 204 13.37 -25.13 -0.52
C GLU A 204 12.88 -25.76 0.81
N HIS A 205 13.03 -25.04 1.93
CA HIS A 205 12.57 -25.44 3.26
C HIS A 205 11.28 -24.74 3.72
N ASP A 206 10.66 -23.93 2.84
CA ASP A 206 9.42 -23.23 3.10
C ASP A 206 8.26 -23.75 2.25
N ASP A 207 7.08 -23.87 2.85
CA ASP A 207 5.84 -24.12 2.12
C ASP A 207 5.52 -22.96 1.15
N ALA A 208 5.00 -23.29 -0.03
CA ALA A 208 4.69 -22.34 -1.09
C ALA A 208 3.80 -21.17 -0.64
N ASN A 209 2.84 -21.41 0.26
CA ASN A 209 1.97 -20.34 0.77
C ASN A 209 2.74 -19.30 1.59
N ARG A 210 3.77 -19.74 2.33
CA ARG A 210 4.61 -18.87 3.15
C ARG A 210 5.68 -18.19 2.31
N ALA A 211 6.25 -18.88 1.34
CA ALA A 211 7.12 -18.29 0.34
C ALA A 211 6.41 -17.16 -0.44
N LEU A 212 5.16 -17.37 -0.86
CA LEU A 212 4.34 -16.35 -1.54
C LEU A 212 4.16 -15.11 -0.66
N MET A 213 3.79 -15.31 0.60
CA MET A 213 3.67 -14.23 1.59
C MET A 213 5.00 -13.48 1.76
N GLY A 214 6.11 -14.20 1.87
CA GLY A 214 7.46 -13.66 2.00
C GLY A 214 7.87 -12.79 0.80
N SER A 215 7.67 -13.31 -0.41
CA SER A 215 7.93 -12.60 -1.67
C SER A 215 7.10 -11.30 -1.77
N ASN A 216 5.81 -11.35 -1.41
CA ASN A 216 4.93 -10.19 -1.40
C ASN A 216 5.31 -9.15 -0.32
N MET A 217 5.69 -9.58 0.87
CA MET A 217 6.00 -8.67 1.99
C MET A 217 7.34 -7.96 1.81
N GLN A 218 8.30 -8.54 1.10
CA GLN A 218 9.52 -7.84 0.72
C GLN A 218 9.24 -6.56 -0.08
N ARG A 219 8.22 -6.56 -0.94
CA ARG A 219 7.78 -5.35 -1.70
C ARG A 219 7.13 -4.29 -0.80
N GLN A 220 6.64 -4.67 0.37
CA GLN A 220 5.99 -3.78 1.34
C GLN A 220 6.98 -3.18 2.36
N ALA A 221 8.25 -3.57 2.31
CA ALA A 221 9.25 -3.12 3.26
C ALA A 221 9.54 -1.62 3.11
N VAL A 222 9.58 -0.88 4.22
CA VAL A 222 9.85 0.56 4.19
C VAL A 222 11.35 0.84 4.23
N PRO A 223 11.85 1.79 3.42
CA PRO A 223 13.25 2.21 3.48
C PRO A 223 13.60 2.78 4.85
N LEU A 224 14.63 2.22 5.48
CA LEU A 224 15.08 2.62 6.80
C LEU A 224 16.05 3.80 6.72
N LEU A 225 16.14 4.58 7.79
CA LEU A 225 17.09 5.70 7.90
C LEU A 225 18.54 5.22 7.70
N ARG A 226 18.87 4.06 8.26
CA ARG A 226 20.13 3.36 8.11
C ARG A 226 19.85 1.99 7.50
N THR A 227 20.34 1.75 6.29
CA THR A 227 20.27 0.44 5.64
C THR A 227 21.34 -0.49 6.21
N ASP A 228 21.09 -1.80 6.18
CA ASP A 228 22.04 -2.86 6.55
C ASP A 228 21.79 -4.05 5.64
N ALA A 229 22.83 -4.54 4.96
CA ALA A 229 22.72 -5.71 4.09
C ALA A 229 22.45 -6.98 4.93
N PRO A 230 21.67 -7.95 4.41
CA PRO A 230 21.42 -9.20 5.13
C PRO A 230 22.71 -10.00 5.29
N VAL A 231 22.97 -10.51 6.50
CA VAL A 231 24.12 -11.41 6.77
C VAL A 231 23.99 -12.73 6.00
N VAL A 232 22.76 -13.20 5.84
CA VAL A 232 22.41 -14.39 5.06
C VAL A 232 21.61 -13.92 3.86
N GLY A 233 22.26 -13.76 2.72
CA GLY A 233 21.62 -13.42 1.44
C GLY A 233 21.48 -14.63 0.52
N THR A 234 21.04 -14.41 -0.71
CA THR A 234 21.05 -15.44 -1.77
C THR A 234 22.07 -15.16 -2.87
N GLY A 235 22.57 -13.93 -2.96
CA GLY A 235 23.47 -13.46 -4.02
C GLY A 235 22.74 -12.67 -5.12
N VAL A 236 21.40 -12.73 -5.14
CA VAL A 236 20.56 -11.99 -6.08
C VAL A 236 20.46 -10.51 -5.71
N GLU A 237 20.69 -10.16 -4.43
CA GLU A 237 20.54 -8.81 -3.88
C GLU A 237 21.36 -7.77 -4.63
N ARG A 238 22.59 -8.10 -5.02
CA ARG A 238 23.46 -7.18 -5.78
C ARG A 238 22.88 -6.89 -7.16
N ARG A 239 22.53 -7.94 -7.92
CA ARG A 239 21.99 -7.77 -9.27
C ARG A 239 20.66 -7.03 -9.24
N ALA A 240 19.78 -7.39 -8.30
CA ALA A 240 18.50 -6.72 -8.10
C ALA A 240 18.69 -5.23 -7.84
N ALA A 241 19.61 -4.83 -6.96
CA ALA A 241 19.89 -3.43 -6.65
C ALA A 241 20.36 -2.65 -7.88
N LEU A 242 21.30 -3.19 -8.65
CA LEU A 242 21.85 -2.53 -9.84
C LEU A 242 20.78 -2.34 -10.93
N ASP A 243 19.95 -3.36 -11.16
CA ASP A 243 18.92 -3.33 -12.21
C ASP A 243 17.71 -2.44 -11.87
N THR A 244 17.56 -2.03 -10.60
CA THR A 244 16.50 -1.08 -10.22
C THR A 244 16.70 0.29 -10.87
N GLY A 245 17.95 0.73 -11.04
CA GLY A 245 18.30 2.10 -11.43
C GLY A 245 18.29 3.12 -10.28
N ASP A 246 18.04 2.69 -9.04
CA ASP A 246 18.05 3.58 -7.86
C ASP A 246 19.47 3.81 -7.33
N VAL A 247 20.39 2.88 -7.60
CA VAL A 247 21.81 2.96 -7.28
C VAL A 247 22.53 3.77 -8.35
N LEU A 248 23.43 4.67 -7.94
CA LEU A 248 24.21 5.46 -8.91
C LEU A 248 25.44 4.67 -9.35
N LEU A 249 25.56 4.40 -10.65
CA LEU A 249 26.70 3.72 -11.27
C LEU A 249 27.67 4.71 -11.93
N ALA A 250 28.95 4.32 -11.96
CA ALA A 250 29.99 5.02 -12.70
C ALA A 250 29.75 4.92 -14.21
N GLN A 251 29.71 6.07 -14.88
CA GLN A 251 29.52 6.16 -16.33
C GLN A 251 30.80 5.95 -17.14
N ALA A 252 31.97 6.00 -16.50
CA ALA A 252 33.26 5.87 -17.15
C ALA A 252 34.34 5.50 -16.11
N ASP A 253 35.39 4.85 -16.60
CA ASP A 253 36.62 4.63 -15.84
C ASP A 253 37.26 5.96 -15.47
N GLY A 254 37.68 6.11 -14.23
CA GLY A 254 38.35 7.32 -13.78
C GLY A 254 38.62 7.37 -12.29
N ARG A 255 39.01 8.55 -11.84
CA ARG A 255 39.29 8.81 -10.42
C ARG A 255 38.29 9.79 -9.84
N VAL A 256 37.78 9.51 -8.65
CA VAL A 256 36.87 10.42 -7.94
C VAL A 256 37.63 11.68 -7.55
N SER A 257 37.38 12.78 -8.26
CA SER A 257 38.07 14.06 -8.08
C SER A 257 37.40 14.94 -7.02
N TYR A 258 36.07 14.88 -6.93
CA TYR A 258 35.28 15.64 -5.97
C TYR A 258 34.04 14.84 -5.54
N LEU A 259 33.67 14.99 -4.27
CA LEU A 259 32.53 14.32 -3.64
C LEU A 259 31.92 15.24 -2.58
N ASP A 260 30.60 15.43 -2.63
CA ASP A 260 29.81 15.96 -1.53
C ASP A 260 28.47 15.20 -1.39
N ALA A 261 27.54 15.73 -0.60
CA ALA A 261 26.25 15.09 -0.36
C ALA A 261 25.28 15.19 -1.55
N GLU A 262 25.54 16.06 -2.53
CA GLU A 262 24.67 16.40 -3.65
C GLU A 262 25.22 15.94 -4.99
N ARG A 263 26.54 15.74 -5.13
CA ARG A 263 27.17 15.37 -6.38
C ARG A 263 28.49 14.60 -6.23
N ILE A 264 28.81 13.85 -7.28
CA ILE A 264 30.05 13.10 -7.46
C ILE A 264 30.69 13.51 -8.79
N VAL A 265 31.99 13.78 -8.80
CA VAL A 265 32.73 14.13 -10.02
C VAL A 265 33.88 13.16 -10.26
N ILE A 266 33.83 12.47 -11.39
CA ILE A 266 34.85 11.51 -11.84
C ILE A 266 35.73 12.18 -12.89
N GLU A 267 37.04 12.24 -12.66
CA GLU A 267 38.00 12.57 -13.70
C GLU A 267 38.21 11.34 -14.59
N ALA A 268 37.50 11.31 -15.70
CA ALA A 268 37.66 10.31 -16.76
C ALA A 268 38.63 10.81 -17.84
N ALA A 269 39.09 9.90 -18.70
CA ALA A 269 40.01 10.22 -19.78
C ALA A 269 39.44 11.23 -20.81
N ASP A 270 38.11 11.27 -20.96
CA ASP A 270 37.38 12.16 -21.87
C ASP A 270 36.92 13.48 -21.21
N GLY A 271 37.23 13.68 -19.93
CA GLY A 271 36.91 14.88 -19.15
C GLY A 271 36.19 14.57 -17.84
N PRO A 272 35.93 15.60 -17.00
CA PRO A 272 35.19 15.41 -15.76
C PRO A 272 33.72 15.06 -16.03
N LYS A 273 33.23 13.99 -15.43
CA LYS A 273 31.82 13.57 -15.43
C LYS A 273 31.20 13.91 -14.08
N GLU A 274 30.23 14.82 -14.07
CA GLU A 274 29.48 15.22 -12.88
C GLU A 274 28.13 14.47 -12.84
N GLN A 275 27.84 13.82 -11.72
CA GLN A 275 26.58 13.12 -11.47
C GLN A 275 25.94 13.67 -10.19
N LEU A 276 24.67 14.08 -10.30
CA LEU A 276 23.88 14.59 -9.17
C LEU A 276 23.21 13.45 -8.40
N LEU A 277 23.11 13.62 -7.09
CA LEU A 277 22.48 12.69 -6.17
C LEU A 277 21.06 13.14 -5.84
N ASN A 278 20.14 12.18 -5.81
CA ASN A 278 18.77 12.40 -5.37
C ASN A 278 18.70 12.53 -3.85
N LYS A 279 18.16 13.64 -3.32
CA LYS A 279 18.09 13.90 -1.87
C LYS A 279 16.66 14.22 -1.44
N PHE A 280 16.18 13.51 -0.41
CA PHE A 280 14.91 13.79 0.27
C PHE A 280 13.70 13.92 -0.67
N MET A 281 13.66 13.12 -1.73
CA MET A 281 12.53 13.09 -2.64
C MET A 281 11.44 12.17 -2.10
N ARG A 282 10.19 12.55 -2.32
CA ARG A 282 9.00 11.76 -2.00
C ARG A 282 8.80 10.67 -3.05
N SER A 283 8.54 9.42 -2.62
CA SER A 283 8.05 8.36 -3.50
C SER A 283 6.53 8.40 -3.64
N ASN A 284 5.96 7.67 -4.61
CA ASN A 284 4.50 7.61 -4.80
C ASN A 284 3.73 7.17 -3.53
N GLN A 285 4.32 6.28 -2.72
CA GLN A 285 3.75 5.78 -1.47
C GLN A 285 4.20 6.61 -0.24
N GLY A 286 4.76 7.80 -0.44
CA GLY A 286 5.20 8.69 0.64
C GLY A 286 6.48 8.25 1.35
N THR A 287 7.22 7.26 0.81
CA THR A 287 8.52 6.85 1.38
C THR A 287 9.67 7.74 0.87
N LEU A 288 10.86 7.57 1.46
CA LEU A 288 12.04 8.36 1.13
C LEU A 288 12.79 7.82 -0.08
N ILE A 289 13.07 8.66 -1.08
CA ILE A 289 14.08 8.44 -2.12
C ILE A 289 15.29 9.33 -1.81
N HIS A 290 16.42 8.70 -1.47
CA HIS A 290 17.63 9.38 -1.00
C HIS A 290 18.87 8.55 -1.33
N GLN A 291 19.82 9.16 -2.02
CA GLN A 291 21.10 8.57 -2.38
C GLN A 291 22.23 9.00 -1.44
N LYS A 292 23.13 8.07 -1.13
CA LYS A 292 24.28 8.25 -0.23
C LYS A 292 25.55 7.77 -0.94
N PRO A 293 26.56 8.63 -1.12
CA PRO A 293 27.81 8.21 -1.74
C PRO A 293 28.53 7.18 -0.87
N ILE A 294 29.08 6.13 -1.50
CA ILE A 294 29.89 5.09 -0.83
C ILE A 294 31.39 5.23 -1.12
N VAL A 295 31.73 5.84 -2.25
CA VAL A 295 33.11 6.12 -2.65
C VAL A 295 33.71 7.29 -1.88
N ARG A 296 35.03 7.41 -1.87
CA ARG A 296 35.79 8.51 -1.29
C ARG A 296 36.55 9.28 -2.36
N THR A 297 36.90 10.53 -2.04
CA THR A 297 37.75 11.33 -2.91
C THR A 297 39.12 10.65 -3.08
N GLY A 298 39.49 10.43 -4.34
CA GLY A 298 40.74 9.81 -4.74
C GLY A 298 40.65 8.33 -5.07
N ASP A 299 39.50 7.69 -4.87
CA ASP A 299 39.26 6.30 -5.26
C ASP A 299 39.27 6.15 -6.79
N GLU A 300 39.80 5.03 -7.28
CA GLU A 300 39.74 4.63 -8.69
C GLU A 300 38.48 3.78 -8.90
N VAL A 301 37.69 4.13 -9.91
CA VAL A 301 36.41 3.47 -10.23
C VAL A 301 36.39 3.06 -11.69
N SER A 302 35.78 1.92 -11.97
CA SER A 302 35.55 1.42 -13.33
C SER A 302 34.11 1.70 -13.77
N GLU A 303 33.85 1.75 -15.06
CA GLU A 303 32.50 1.84 -15.61
C GLU A 303 31.62 0.70 -15.07
N GLY A 304 30.46 1.06 -14.51
CA GLY A 304 29.53 0.13 -13.87
C GLY A 304 29.74 -0.06 -12.36
N ASP A 305 30.81 0.48 -11.76
CA ASP A 305 31.00 0.42 -10.30
C ASP A 305 29.94 1.27 -9.57
N VAL A 306 29.55 0.84 -8.37
CA VAL A 306 28.58 1.55 -7.53
C VAL A 306 29.24 2.76 -6.87
N LEU A 307 28.70 3.94 -7.13
CA LEU A 307 29.18 5.19 -6.55
C LEU A 307 28.37 5.63 -5.34
N ALA A 308 27.05 5.41 -5.38
CA ALA A 308 26.14 5.78 -4.32
C ALA A 308 25.00 4.78 -4.16
N ASP A 309 24.71 4.43 -2.91
CA ASP A 309 23.54 3.64 -2.53
C ASP A 309 22.26 4.45 -2.61
N GLY A 310 21.14 3.79 -2.89
CA GLY A 310 19.79 4.33 -2.77
C GLY A 310 19.21 4.18 -1.36
N SER A 311 17.89 4.37 -1.24
CA SER A 311 17.21 4.30 0.07
C SER A 311 17.09 2.88 0.63
N SER A 312 17.10 1.87 -0.24
CA SER A 312 16.90 0.46 0.10
C SER A 312 18.12 -0.39 -0.25
N THR A 313 19.32 0.22 -0.31
CA THR A 313 20.56 -0.49 -0.64
C THR A 313 21.67 -0.20 0.36
N SER A 314 22.61 -1.12 0.44
CA SER A 314 23.82 -1.02 1.26
C SER A 314 24.97 -1.68 0.50
N LEU A 315 26.03 -0.91 0.22
CA LEU A 315 27.21 -1.36 -0.53
C LEU A 315 26.86 -1.95 -1.91
N GLY A 316 25.82 -1.43 -2.56
CA GLY A 316 25.36 -1.92 -3.86
C GLY A 316 24.50 -3.18 -3.81
N GLU A 317 24.07 -3.63 -2.64
CA GLU A 317 23.14 -4.76 -2.45
C GLU A 317 21.80 -4.32 -1.88
N MET A 318 20.74 -5.06 -2.17
CA MET A 318 19.40 -4.81 -1.61
C MET A 318 19.39 -4.98 -0.08
N ALA A 319 18.91 -3.95 0.60
CA ALA A 319 18.85 -3.85 2.06
C ALA A 319 17.45 -3.38 2.49
N LEU A 320 16.54 -4.34 2.67
CA LEU A 320 15.11 -4.11 2.98
C LEU A 320 14.78 -4.09 4.48
N GLY A 321 15.75 -4.38 5.35
CA GLY A 321 15.52 -4.62 6.76
C GLY A 321 16.78 -4.51 7.62
N LYS A 322 16.78 -5.22 8.75
CA LYS A 322 17.87 -5.28 9.73
C LYS A 322 18.16 -6.69 10.19
N ASN A 323 19.44 -6.99 10.40
CA ASN A 323 19.87 -8.19 11.10
C ASN A 323 19.61 -8.01 12.60
N LEU A 324 18.63 -8.72 13.15
CA LEU A 324 18.26 -8.61 14.56
C LEU A 324 18.51 -9.93 15.28
N MET A 325 18.95 -9.86 16.54
CA MET A 325 19.11 -11.06 17.36
C MET A 325 17.74 -11.53 17.87
N VAL A 326 17.31 -12.69 17.42
CA VAL A 326 15.99 -13.26 17.69
C VAL A 326 16.08 -14.44 18.66
N ALA A 327 15.15 -14.52 19.60
CA ALA A 327 14.93 -15.69 20.45
C ALA A 327 13.56 -16.33 20.17
N PHE A 328 13.54 -17.64 19.98
CA PHE A 328 12.30 -18.41 19.81
C PHE A 328 11.81 -18.98 21.14
N MET A 329 11.01 -18.20 21.86
CA MET A 329 10.40 -18.60 23.14
C MET A 329 9.09 -17.86 23.38
N SER A 330 8.15 -18.47 24.10
CA SER A 330 6.97 -17.75 24.60
C SER A 330 7.35 -16.90 25.81
N TRP A 331 6.94 -15.64 25.85
CA TRP A 331 7.30 -14.70 26.93
C TRP A 331 6.08 -13.95 27.45
N GLU A 332 5.62 -14.33 28.64
CA GLU A 332 4.54 -13.68 29.42
C GLU A 332 3.22 -13.46 28.64
N GLY A 333 2.99 -14.22 27.57
CA GLY A 333 1.83 -14.09 26.69
C GLY A 333 1.84 -12.87 25.76
N TYR A 334 2.87 -12.02 25.79
CA TYR A 334 2.93 -10.85 24.90
C TYR A 334 3.15 -11.25 23.43
N ASN A 335 3.84 -12.36 23.17
CA ASN A 335 3.99 -12.92 21.83
C ASN A 335 2.98 -14.06 21.56
N PHE A 336 1.76 -13.96 22.10
CA PHE A 336 0.69 -14.90 21.78
C PHE A 336 0.33 -14.85 20.29
N GLU A 337 0.04 -16.01 19.70
CA GLU A 337 -0.12 -16.20 18.25
C GLU A 337 1.08 -15.63 17.47
N ASP A 338 0.87 -14.58 16.68
CA ASP A 338 1.83 -13.92 15.80
C ASP A 338 2.39 -12.61 16.37
N ALA A 339 2.06 -12.27 17.60
CA ALA A 339 2.55 -11.03 18.19
C ALA A 339 4.07 -11.05 18.38
N ILE A 340 4.70 -9.90 18.18
CA ILE A 340 6.17 -9.74 18.26
C ILE A 340 6.51 -8.84 19.43
N ILE A 341 7.53 -9.23 20.20
CA ILE A 341 8.11 -8.42 21.26
C ILE A 341 9.43 -7.83 20.76
N LEU A 342 9.65 -6.54 21.00
CA LEU A 342 10.88 -5.85 20.64
C LEU A 342 11.60 -5.28 21.86
N SER A 343 12.93 -5.27 21.79
CA SER A 343 13.78 -4.49 22.68
C SER A 343 13.67 -3.00 22.37
N LYS A 344 13.51 -2.18 23.41
CA LYS A 344 13.52 -0.71 23.32
C LYS A 344 14.83 -0.14 22.80
N ARG A 345 15.92 -0.93 22.81
CA ARG A 345 17.18 -0.60 22.14
C ARG A 345 16.94 -0.19 20.69
N LEU A 346 16.10 -0.92 19.96
CA LEU A 346 15.80 -0.66 18.55
C LEU A 346 15.12 0.71 18.31
N VAL A 347 14.39 1.20 19.30
CA VAL A 347 13.75 2.54 19.29
C VAL A 347 14.75 3.64 19.65
N GLN A 348 15.69 3.34 20.56
CA GLN A 348 16.73 4.28 21.01
C GLN A 348 17.79 4.50 19.94
N ASP A 349 18.24 3.42 19.30
CA ASP A 349 19.31 3.42 18.29
C ASP A 349 18.80 3.76 16.88
N ASP A 350 17.49 4.00 16.74
CA ASP A 350 16.80 4.28 15.47
C ASP A 350 16.96 3.17 14.40
N GLU A 351 17.12 1.90 14.80
CA GLU A 351 17.39 0.79 13.86
C GLU A 351 16.24 0.55 12.88
N LEU A 352 14.99 0.59 13.36
CA LEU A 352 13.78 0.38 12.54
C LEU A 352 13.03 1.70 12.27
N THR A 353 13.78 2.80 12.17
CA THR A 353 13.20 4.13 11.91
C THR A 353 13.17 4.45 10.43
N SER A 354 12.04 4.97 9.95
CA SER A 354 11.83 5.37 8.55
C SER A 354 11.49 6.86 8.45
N ILE A 355 11.70 7.47 7.28
CA ILE A 355 11.25 8.83 6.97
C ILE A 355 10.11 8.72 5.98
N HIS A 356 9.00 9.40 6.28
CA HIS A 356 7.84 9.51 5.41
C HIS A 356 7.64 10.97 5.03
N ILE A 357 7.34 11.23 3.76
CA ILE A 357 7.15 12.58 3.24
C ILE A 357 5.73 12.65 2.67
N GLU A 358 4.91 13.47 3.32
CA GLU A 358 3.56 13.77 2.86
C GLU A 358 3.56 15.06 2.05
N GLU A 359 2.72 15.07 1.02
CA GLU A 359 2.51 16.22 0.15
C GLU A 359 1.09 16.73 0.37
N TYR A 360 0.99 17.99 0.82
CA TYR A 360 -0.29 18.66 0.96
C TYR A 360 -0.40 19.73 -0.12
N GLU A 361 -1.50 19.71 -0.85
CA GLU A 361 -1.78 20.64 -1.94
C GLU A 361 -3.01 21.48 -1.60
N ILE A 362 -2.96 22.77 -1.91
CA ILE A 362 -4.14 23.63 -1.96
C ILE A 362 -4.01 24.62 -3.10
N ASP A 363 -5.14 24.91 -3.72
CA ASP A 363 -5.24 25.85 -4.81
C ASP A 363 -6.22 26.99 -4.49
N ALA A 364 -5.97 28.14 -5.13
CA ALA A 364 -6.79 29.34 -5.06
C ALA A 364 -7.48 29.55 -6.41
N ARG A 365 -8.82 29.54 -6.39
CA ARG A 365 -9.66 29.57 -7.60
C ARG A 365 -10.45 30.86 -7.74
N THR A 366 -10.83 31.16 -8.98
CA THR A 366 -11.91 32.12 -9.26
C THR A 366 -13.26 31.51 -8.96
N THR A 367 -13.96 32.06 -7.96
CA THR A 367 -15.35 31.66 -7.64
C THR A 367 -16.36 32.63 -8.26
N LYS A 368 -17.65 32.28 -8.20
CA LYS A 368 -18.75 33.17 -8.65
C LYS A 368 -18.81 34.49 -7.88
N LEU A 369 -18.32 34.50 -6.63
CA LEU A 369 -18.42 35.64 -5.71
C LEU A 369 -17.13 36.48 -5.66
N GLY A 370 -16.07 36.02 -6.32
CA GLY A 370 -14.74 36.63 -6.31
C GLY A 370 -13.63 35.58 -6.32
N ASP A 371 -12.40 36.04 -6.44
CA ASP A 371 -11.23 35.17 -6.38
C ASP A 371 -10.93 34.75 -4.94
N GLU A 372 -10.53 33.49 -4.75
CA GLU A 372 -9.91 33.05 -3.51
C GLU A 372 -8.50 33.64 -3.40
N GLU A 373 -8.10 34.03 -2.20
CA GLU A 373 -6.81 34.64 -1.95
C GLU A 373 -6.00 33.84 -0.93
N ILE A 374 -4.73 33.60 -1.23
CA ILE A 374 -3.75 33.07 -0.28
C ILE A 374 -3.18 34.25 0.51
N THR A 375 -3.47 34.28 1.81
CA THR A 375 -3.10 35.42 2.67
C THR A 375 -2.90 35.02 4.12
N ARG A 376 -2.08 35.81 4.82
CA ARG A 376 -1.89 35.72 6.27
C ARG A 376 -3.06 36.33 7.06
N ASP A 377 -3.85 37.24 6.48
CA ASP A 377 -4.99 37.90 7.16
C ASP A 377 -6.23 37.00 7.19
N ILE A 378 -6.20 36.00 8.07
CA ILE A 378 -7.28 35.02 8.24
C ILE A 378 -8.22 35.49 9.36
N PRO A 379 -9.54 35.60 9.14
CA PRO A 379 -10.49 36.02 10.16
C PRO A 379 -10.54 35.04 11.35
N ASN A 380 -10.74 35.56 12.56
CA ASN A 380 -10.95 34.79 13.79
C ASN A 380 -9.80 33.83 14.16
N ARG A 381 -8.57 34.09 13.70
CA ARG A 381 -7.36 33.34 14.07
C ARG A 381 -6.50 34.15 15.03
N SER A 382 -5.85 33.47 15.98
CA SER A 382 -4.90 34.10 16.90
C SER A 382 -3.53 34.28 16.22
N GLU A 383 -2.77 35.29 16.65
CA GLU A 383 -1.38 35.49 16.19
C GLU A 383 -0.47 34.29 16.47
N GLU A 384 -0.74 33.54 17.55
CA GLU A 384 -0.02 32.32 17.87
C GLU A 384 -0.20 31.23 16.80
N SER A 385 -1.42 31.07 16.28
CA SER A 385 -1.71 30.12 15.20
C SER A 385 -1.05 30.51 13.88
N LEU A 386 -0.75 31.79 13.67
CA LEU A 386 -0.14 32.34 12.45
C LEU A 386 1.40 32.45 12.55
N ARG A 387 2.00 32.08 13.68
CA ARG A 387 3.43 32.29 13.97
C ARG A 387 4.36 31.64 12.95
N ASN A 388 3.98 30.48 12.42
CA ASN A 388 4.78 29.67 11.50
C ASN A 388 4.59 30.10 10.03
N LEU A 389 3.61 30.96 9.73
CA LEU A 389 3.35 31.46 8.39
C LEU A 389 4.30 32.60 8.03
N ASP A 390 4.63 32.73 6.75
CA ASP A 390 5.31 33.86 6.15
C ASP A 390 4.33 35.05 5.95
N ASP A 391 4.78 36.09 5.25
CA ASP A 391 3.97 37.28 5.00
C ASP A 391 2.84 37.03 3.97
N ARG A 392 2.95 35.98 3.16
CA ARG A 392 1.93 35.53 2.19
C ARG A 392 0.90 34.61 2.83
N GLY A 393 1.14 34.11 4.03
CA GLY A 393 0.29 33.13 4.70
C GLY A 393 0.69 31.68 4.42
N ILE A 394 1.91 31.41 3.93
CA ILE A 394 2.43 30.06 3.66
C ILE A 394 3.42 29.67 4.76
N VAL A 395 3.38 28.42 5.21
CA VAL A 395 4.29 27.93 6.25
C VAL A 395 5.76 27.99 5.80
N ARG A 396 6.65 28.31 6.76
CA ARG A 396 8.09 28.41 6.49
C ARG A 396 8.75 27.02 6.48
N VAL A 397 9.71 26.84 5.59
CA VAL A 397 10.59 25.66 5.59
C VAL A 397 11.34 25.56 6.92
N GLY A 398 11.39 24.37 7.50
CA GLY A 398 11.96 24.09 8.81
C GLY A 398 10.99 24.28 9.99
N ALA A 399 9.75 24.72 9.75
CA ALA A 399 8.74 24.78 10.81
C ALA A 399 8.30 23.36 11.22
N GLU A 400 8.22 23.12 12.53
CA GLU A 400 7.53 21.96 13.08
C GLU A 400 6.03 22.24 13.12
N VAL A 401 5.26 21.33 12.53
CA VAL A 401 3.80 21.41 12.42
C VAL A 401 3.16 20.15 13.01
N GLY A 402 2.09 20.35 13.77
CA GLY A 402 1.26 19.28 14.32
C GLY A 402 -0.15 19.29 13.75
N SER A 403 -0.97 18.33 14.18
CA SER A 403 -2.35 18.22 13.74
C SER A 403 -3.15 19.51 14.01
N GLY A 404 -3.83 20.01 12.97
CA GLY A 404 -4.64 21.23 13.02
C GLY A 404 -3.87 22.53 12.79
N ASP A 405 -2.53 22.50 12.73
CA ASP A 405 -1.74 23.68 12.37
C ASP A 405 -1.98 24.10 10.92
N LEU A 406 -1.87 25.40 10.65
CA LEU A 406 -2.05 25.99 9.33
C LEU A 406 -0.79 25.78 8.48
N LEU A 407 -0.96 25.21 7.29
CA LEU A 407 0.09 25.11 6.27
C LEU A 407 0.01 26.28 5.28
N VAL A 408 -1.20 26.59 4.82
CA VAL A 408 -1.44 27.67 3.85
C VAL A 408 -2.74 28.38 4.23
N GLY A 409 -2.64 29.67 4.53
CA GLY A 409 -3.75 30.55 4.78
C GLY A 409 -4.51 30.85 3.50
N LYS A 410 -5.78 30.44 3.44
CA LYS A 410 -6.66 30.71 2.29
C LYS A 410 -7.99 31.29 2.77
N VAL A 411 -8.44 32.33 2.08
CA VAL A 411 -9.74 32.95 2.32
C VAL A 411 -10.60 32.90 1.05
N THR A 412 -11.86 32.50 1.22
CA THR A 412 -12.84 32.43 0.14
C THR A 412 -13.91 33.49 0.35
N PRO A 413 -14.24 34.32 -0.66
CA PRO A 413 -15.34 35.26 -0.60
C PRO A 413 -16.67 34.58 -0.28
N LYS A 414 -17.38 35.08 0.74
CA LYS A 414 -18.70 34.61 1.16
C LYS A 414 -19.71 35.70 0.78
N GLY A 415 -20.74 35.32 0.03
CA GLY A 415 -21.84 36.23 -0.29
C GLY A 415 -22.58 36.65 0.99
N GLU A 416 -23.24 37.81 0.94
CA GLU A 416 -24.18 38.23 1.98
C GLU A 416 -25.32 37.22 2.06
N THR A 417 -25.17 36.26 2.97
CA THR A 417 -26.23 35.36 3.40
C THR A 417 -26.99 36.07 4.52
N GLU A 418 -28.29 35.80 4.65
CA GLU A 418 -29.03 36.20 5.84
C GLU A 418 -28.38 35.53 7.04
N LEU A 419 -27.59 36.31 7.78
CA LEU A 419 -26.98 35.87 9.02
C LEU A 419 -28.08 35.32 9.94
N THR A 420 -27.77 34.24 10.64
CA THR A 420 -28.68 33.72 11.66
C THR A 420 -28.92 34.80 12.71
N ALA A 421 -30.04 34.73 13.40
CA ALA A 421 -30.39 35.76 14.37
C ALA A 421 -29.35 35.86 15.51
N GLU A 422 -28.70 34.75 15.85
CA GLU A 422 -27.58 34.66 16.80
C GLU A 422 -26.34 35.37 16.26
N GLU A 423 -25.92 35.13 15.01
CA GLU A 423 -24.78 35.81 14.41
C GLU A 423 -25.03 37.32 14.28
N LYS A 424 -26.27 37.73 13.95
CA LYS A 424 -26.68 39.15 13.93
C LYS A 424 -26.55 39.78 15.31
N LEU A 425 -27.00 39.09 16.36
CA LEU A 425 -26.92 39.55 17.74
C LEU A 425 -25.46 39.69 18.21
N ILE A 426 -24.62 38.68 17.97
CA ILE A 426 -23.19 38.70 18.31
C ILE A 426 -22.51 39.89 17.64
N ARG A 427 -22.74 40.11 16.34
CA ARG A 427 -22.19 41.27 15.63
C ARG A 427 -22.69 42.61 16.19
N ALA A 428 -23.96 42.70 16.56
CA ALA A 428 -24.51 43.91 17.18
C ALA A 428 -23.87 44.21 18.54
N ILE A 429 -23.56 43.18 19.33
CA ILE A 429 -22.89 43.29 20.64
C ILE A 429 -21.42 43.69 20.47
N PHE A 430 -20.66 42.96 19.64
CA PHE A 430 -19.22 43.14 19.50
C PHE A 430 -18.81 44.23 18.50
N LYS A 431 -19.77 44.79 17.74
CA LYS A 431 -19.52 45.78 16.67
C LYS A 431 -18.47 45.33 15.67
N GLU A 432 -18.33 44.02 15.48
CA GLU A 432 -17.42 43.48 14.47
C GLU A 432 -17.96 43.82 13.08
N LYS A 433 -17.09 44.42 12.25
CA LYS A 433 -17.41 44.61 10.83
C LYS A 433 -17.56 43.24 10.19
N ALA A 434 -18.56 43.09 9.33
CA ALA A 434 -18.67 41.91 8.48
C ALA A 434 -17.37 41.80 7.66
N ARG A 435 -16.55 40.79 7.95
CA ARG A 435 -15.53 40.34 7.02
C ARG A 435 -16.24 39.41 6.04
N GLU A 436 -16.22 39.75 4.76
CA GLU A 436 -16.93 39.08 3.67
C GLU A 436 -16.23 37.79 3.21
N VAL A 437 -15.37 37.20 4.04
CA VAL A 437 -14.52 36.06 3.68
C VAL A 437 -14.61 34.96 4.72
N ARG A 438 -14.51 33.71 4.26
CA ARG A 438 -14.47 32.49 5.08
C ARG A 438 -13.07 31.89 5.06
N ASP A 439 -12.62 31.39 6.20
CA ASP A 439 -11.39 30.59 6.32
C ASP A 439 -11.57 29.21 5.63
N THR A 440 -10.82 28.99 4.57
CA THR A 440 -10.72 27.73 3.81
C THR A 440 -9.27 27.25 3.72
N SER A 441 -8.47 27.63 4.72
CA SER A 441 -7.04 27.34 4.80
C SER A 441 -6.72 25.85 4.86
N LEU A 442 -5.57 25.50 4.28
CA LEU A 442 -4.98 24.17 4.38
C LEU A 442 -4.45 23.94 5.79
N LYS A 443 -4.86 22.82 6.40
CA LYS A 443 -4.44 22.41 7.74
C LYS A 443 -3.82 21.02 7.68
N VAL A 444 -2.90 20.76 8.60
CA VAL A 444 -2.39 19.40 8.81
C VAL A 444 -3.52 18.50 9.30
N PRO A 445 -3.77 17.34 8.65
CA PRO A 445 -4.79 16.38 9.06
C PRO A 445 -4.58 15.81 10.47
N HIS A 446 -5.55 15.00 10.91
CA HIS A 446 -5.50 14.33 12.21
C HIS A 446 -4.49 13.19 12.24
N GLY A 447 -3.65 13.17 13.29
CA GLY A 447 -2.60 12.15 13.47
C GLY A 447 -1.32 12.41 12.67
N GLU A 448 -1.31 13.46 11.85
CA GLU A 448 -0.17 13.86 11.03
C GLU A 448 0.59 15.03 11.64
N GLY A 449 1.84 15.19 11.19
CA GLY A 449 2.76 16.21 11.69
C GLY A 449 4.20 15.87 11.32
N GLY A 450 5.08 16.85 11.47
CA GLY A 450 6.47 16.72 11.09
C GLY A 450 7.14 18.06 10.85
N VAL A 451 8.22 18.04 10.10
CA VAL A 451 8.98 19.23 9.72
C VAL A 451 8.69 19.54 8.25
N VAL A 452 8.37 20.79 7.95
CA VAL A 452 8.24 21.27 6.57
C VAL A 452 9.63 21.24 5.92
N ILE A 453 9.81 20.42 4.88
CA ILE A 453 11.10 20.28 4.18
C ILE A 453 11.19 21.13 2.92
N ASP A 454 10.06 21.35 2.24
CA ASP A 454 10.01 22.10 1.00
C ASP A 454 8.61 22.68 0.76
N VAL A 455 8.55 23.77 0.01
CA VAL A 455 7.32 24.47 -0.37
C VAL A 455 7.45 24.91 -1.82
N MET A 456 6.56 24.39 -2.68
CA MET A 456 6.49 24.77 -4.08
C MET A 456 5.27 25.67 -4.31
N THR A 457 5.46 26.79 -4.99
CA THR A 457 4.40 27.73 -5.33
C THR A 457 4.36 27.92 -6.83
N PHE A 458 3.20 27.68 -7.44
CA PHE A 458 2.94 27.92 -8.85
C PHE A 458 1.89 29.01 -8.99
N SER A 459 2.05 29.88 -9.96
CA SER A 459 1.18 31.04 -10.14
C SER A 459 0.97 31.35 -11.61
N ARG A 460 -0.30 31.55 -11.97
CA ARG A 460 -0.70 31.90 -13.34
C ARG A 460 -0.06 33.21 -13.79
N GLU A 461 0.14 34.16 -12.88
CA GLU A 461 0.80 35.44 -13.19
C GLU A 461 2.26 35.26 -13.60
N HIS A 462 2.92 34.23 -13.07
CA HIS A 462 4.31 33.91 -13.37
C HIS A 462 4.47 33.06 -14.65
N GLY A 463 3.37 32.73 -15.32
CA GLY A 463 3.36 31.96 -16.57
C GLY A 463 3.36 30.44 -16.37
N ASP A 464 3.08 29.96 -15.15
CA ASP A 464 2.94 28.53 -14.88
C ASP A 464 1.65 27.97 -15.51
N ASP A 465 1.73 26.74 -16.02
CA ASP A 465 0.57 26.06 -16.63
C ASP A 465 -0.33 25.47 -15.53
N LEU A 466 -1.41 26.18 -15.21
CA LEU A 466 -2.38 25.80 -14.19
C LEU A 466 -3.76 25.46 -14.79
N PRO A 467 -4.53 24.56 -14.16
CA PRO A 467 -5.88 24.23 -14.59
C PRO A 467 -6.77 25.48 -14.75
N PRO A 468 -7.70 25.51 -15.71
CA PRO A 468 -8.58 26.66 -15.92
C PRO A 468 -9.30 27.08 -14.63
N GLY A 469 -9.24 28.37 -14.30
CA GLY A 469 -9.87 28.92 -13.09
C GLY A 469 -9.01 28.84 -11.82
N VAL A 470 -7.85 28.17 -11.86
CA VAL A 470 -6.85 28.21 -10.77
C VAL A 470 -5.88 29.37 -11.02
N ASN A 471 -5.70 30.22 -10.01
CA ASN A 471 -4.80 31.38 -10.04
C ASN A 471 -3.44 31.03 -9.43
N ASP A 472 -3.45 30.45 -8.23
CA ASP A 472 -2.26 30.00 -7.52
C ASP A 472 -2.43 28.57 -7.00
N LEU A 473 -1.33 27.83 -6.95
CA LEU A 473 -1.25 26.47 -6.44
C LEU A 473 -0.04 26.38 -5.49
N VAL A 474 -0.27 25.89 -4.28
CA VAL A 474 0.79 25.72 -3.28
C VAL A 474 0.85 24.27 -2.83
N ARG A 475 2.06 23.70 -2.90
CA ARG A 475 2.39 22.37 -2.39
C ARG A 475 3.35 22.48 -1.23
N VAL A 476 3.04 21.80 -0.14
CA VAL A 476 3.84 21.77 1.08
C VAL A 476 4.25 20.34 1.37
N PHE A 477 5.56 20.10 1.45
CA PHE A 477 6.13 18.80 1.77
C PHE A 477 6.50 18.74 3.24
N VAL A 478 5.91 17.79 3.97
CA VAL A 478 6.15 17.59 5.40
C VAL A 478 6.78 16.23 5.61
N ALA A 479 7.98 16.21 6.18
CA ALA A 479 8.68 14.98 6.52
C ALA A 479 8.45 14.61 7.99
N LYS A 480 8.09 13.34 8.23
CA LYS A 480 7.95 12.74 9.56
C LYS A 480 8.98 11.62 9.72
N LYS A 481 9.79 11.69 10.78
CA LYS A 481 10.63 10.57 11.22
C LYS A 481 9.78 9.63 12.06
N ARG A 482 9.49 8.43 11.55
CA ARG A 482 8.64 7.43 12.21
C ARG A 482 9.50 6.33 12.82
N LYS A 483 9.65 6.39 14.14
CA LYS A 483 10.23 5.29 14.93
C LYS A 483 9.28 4.09 14.92
N ILE A 484 9.81 2.91 15.26
CA ILE A 484 8.98 1.72 15.41
C ILE A 484 8.10 1.83 16.67
N SER A 485 6.84 1.46 16.56
CA SER A 485 5.82 1.59 17.61
C SER A 485 5.05 0.28 17.83
N GLU A 486 4.42 0.15 19.00
CA GLU A 486 3.46 -0.93 19.25
C GLU A 486 2.29 -0.81 18.25
N GLY A 487 1.95 -1.91 17.57
CA GLY A 487 0.97 -1.97 16.48
C GLY A 487 1.57 -1.95 15.08
N ASP A 488 2.84 -1.53 14.90
CA ASP A 488 3.50 -1.62 13.60
C ASP A 488 3.71 -3.09 13.21
N LYS A 489 3.63 -3.37 11.90
CA LYS A 489 3.78 -4.72 11.35
C LYS A 489 5.22 -4.99 10.93
N LEU A 490 5.76 -6.11 11.40
CA LEU A 490 7.05 -6.65 10.98
C LEU A 490 6.86 -7.98 10.26
N ALA A 491 7.83 -8.35 9.43
CA ALA A 491 7.91 -9.65 8.81
C ALA A 491 9.36 -10.12 8.61
N GLY A 492 9.57 -11.42 8.51
CA GLY A 492 10.78 -11.99 7.92
C GLY A 492 10.56 -12.31 6.44
N ARG A 493 11.61 -12.85 5.79
CA ARG A 493 11.55 -13.27 4.37
C ARG A 493 10.75 -14.55 4.14
N HIS A 494 10.52 -15.33 5.19
CA HIS A 494 9.90 -16.66 5.16
C HIS A 494 8.37 -16.63 5.39
N GLY A 495 7.71 -15.50 5.13
CA GLY A 495 6.26 -15.32 5.32
C GLY A 495 5.78 -15.32 6.78
N ASN A 496 6.71 -15.30 7.75
CA ASN A 496 6.43 -15.02 9.15
C ASN A 496 6.15 -13.52 9.30
N LYS A 497 5.00 -13.17 9.87
CA LYS A 497 4.53 -11.80 10.02
C LYS A 497 3.82 -11.62 11.34
N GLY A 498 3.91 -10.41 11.90
CA GLY A 498 3.33 -10.12 13.19
C GLY A 498 3.24 -8.62 13.45
N VAL A 499 2.35 -8.25 14.38
CA VAL A 499 2.30 -6.89 14.91
C VAL A 499 3.08 -6.82 16.21
N ILE A 500 3.72 -5.69 16.46
CA ILE A 500 4.44 -5.49 17.72
C ILE A 500 3.43 -5.29 18.84
N SER A 501 3.38 -6.22 19.78
CA SER A 501 2.47 -6.13 20.93
C SER A 501 3.09 -5.40 22.11
N LYS A 502 4.43 -5.50 22.26
CA LYS A 502 5.15 -4.91 23.38
C LYS A 502 6.55 -4.50 23.00
N ILE A 503 6.90 -3.27 23.36
CA ILE A 503 8.30 -2.80 23.39
C ILE A 503 8.78 -2.84 24.84
N VAL A 504 9.77 -3.68 25.13
CA VAL A 504 10.27 -3.98 26.47
C VAL A 504 11.61 -3.28 26.71
N ASP A 505 11.82 -2.77 27.92
CA ASP A 505 13.09 -2.14 28.28
C ASP A 505 14.25 -3.15 28.19
N GLN A 506 15.44 -2.68 27.79
CA GLN A 506 16.58 -3.56 27.49
C GLN A 506 17.01 -4.45 28.68
N HIS A 507 16.84 -3.97 29.91
CA HIS A 507 17.21 -4.73 31.13
C HIS A 507 16.20 -5.83 31.48
N ASP A 508 14.96 -5.72 31.00
CA ASP A 508 13.90 -6.72 31.20
C ASP A 508 13.94 -7.83 30.15
N MET A 509 14.59 -7.58 29.01
CA MET A 509 14.73 -8.55 27.93
C MET A 509 15.54 -9.77 28.38
N PRO A 510 15.19 -10.99 27.91
CA PRO A 510 16.06 -12.14 28.01
C PRO A 510 17.46 -11.83 27.47
N PHE A 511 18.50 -12.24 28.20
CA PHE A 511 19.89 -11.96 27.83
C PHE A 511 20.77 -13.20 27.94
N LEU A 512 21.86 -13.20 27.15
CA LEU A 512 22.85 -14.26 27.07
C LEU A 512 23.82 -14.26 28.26
N GLU A 513 24.64 -15.30 28.41
CA GLU A 513 25.61 -15.45 29.52
C GLU A 513 26.68 -14.34 29.59
N ASP A 514 26.90 -13.62 28.49
CA ASP A 514 27.81 -12.47 28.41
C ASP A 514 27.14 -11.14 28.79
N GLY A 515 25.82 -11.14 29.02
CA GLY A 515 25.01 -9.95 29.33
C GLY A 515 24.29 -9.34 28.12
N THR A 516 24.46 -9.89 26.91
CA THR A 516 23.88 -9.31 25.70
C THR A 516 22.37 -9.64 25.62
N PRO A 517 21.48 -8.63 25.62
CA PRO A 517 20.04 -8.84 25.53
C PRO A 517 19.59 -9.12 24.10
N VAL A 518 18.57 -9.96 23.94
CA VAL A 518 17.97 -10.25 22.63
C VAL A 518 17.19 -9.04 22.10
N ASP A 519 17.10 -8.90 20.78
CA ASP A 519 16.43 -7.77 20.14
C ASP A 519 14.94 -8.05 19.90
N VAL A 520 14.61 -9.28 19.51
CA VAL A 520 13.26 -9.71 19.14
C VAL A 520 12.94 -11.05 19.79
N ILE A 521 11.71 -11.23 20.26
CA ILE A 521 11.22 -12.54 20.73
C ILE A 521 10.07 -12.98 19.84
N LEU A 522 10.21 -14.14 19.21
CA LEU A 522 9.20 -14.77 18.38
C LEU A 522 8.63 -16.02 19.04
N ASN A 523 7.37 -16.30 18.73
CA ASN A 523 6.69 -17.48 19.25
C ASN A 523 7.10 -18.74 18.47
N PRO A 524 7.66 -19.78 19.12
CA PRO A 524 8.07 -21.00 18.43
C PRO A 524 6.90 -21.81 17.87
N LEU A 525 5.67 -21.65 18.41
CA LEU A 525 4.51 -22.45 18.01
C LEU A 525 4.03 -22.16 16.57
N GLY A 526 4.32 -20.96 16.06
CA GLY A 526 3.97 -20.57 14.70
C GLY A 526 4.82 -21.25 13.62
N VAL A 527 6.01 -21.78 13.96
CA VAL A 527 6.94 -22.32 12.96
C VAL A 527 6.49 -23.67 12.40
N PRO A 528 6.20 -24.71 13.22
CA PRO A 528 5.87 -26.04 12.68
C PRO A 528 4.51 -26.08 11.96
N SER A 529 3.53 -25.30 12.43
CA SER A 529 2.19 -25.25 11.82
C SER A 529 2.18 -24.60 10.45
N ARG A 530 3.20 -23.80 10.13
CA ARG A 530 3.33 -23.03 8.88
C ARG A 530 4.31 -23.63 7.90
N MET A 531 5.07 -24.63 8.33
CA MET A 531 6.07 -25.33 7.50
C MET A 531 7.06 -24.37 6.83
N ASN A 532 7.48 -23.32 7.54
CA ASN A 532 8.48 -22.35 7.08
C ASN A 532 9.76 -22.45 7.94
N VAL A 533 10.42 -23.60 7.81
CA VAL A 533 11.60 -23.96 8.62
C VAL A 533 12.84 -23.17 8.18
N GLY A 534 12.82 -22.58 6.98
CA GLY A 534 13.89 -21.73 6.47
C GLY A 534 14.29 -20.62 7.45
N GLN A 535 13.33 -20.04 8.20
CA GLN A 535 13.61 -19.00 9.19
C GLN A 535 14.52 -19.49 10.35
N ILE A 536 14.45 -20.78 10.71
CA ILE A 536 15.29 -21.37 11.76
C ILE A 536 16.69 -21.62 11.22
N LEU A 537 16.80 -22.09 9.98
CA LEU A 537 18.09 -22.26 9.29
C LEU A 537 18.78 -20.91 9.09
N GLU A 538 18.04 -19.87 8.68
CA GLU A 538 18.52 -18.49 8.61
C GLU A 538 19.02 -18.02 9.97
N THR A 539 18.26 -18.27 11.04
CA THR A 539 18.64 -17.90 12.41
C THR A 539 19.96 -18.55 12.83
N HIS A 540 20.13 -19.84 12.55
CA HIS A 540 21.33 -20.62 12.88
C HIS A 540 22.55 -20.16 12.07
N LEU A 541 22.42 -20.07 10.74
CA LEU A 541 23.50 -19.61 9.87
C LEU A 541 23.88 -18.16 10.19
N GLY A 542 22.88 -17.31 10.44
CA GLY A 542 23.06 -15.91 10.83
C GLY A 542 23.83 -15.76 12.14
N TRP A 543 23.66 -16.68 13.11
CA TRP A 543 24.48 -16.70 14.32
C TRP A 543 25.96 -16.91 14.00
N ALA A 544 26.29 -17.98 13.26
CA ALA A 544 27.67 -18.29 12.90
C ALA A 544 28.32 -17.15 12.10
N ALA A 545 27.58 -16.58 11.15
CA ALA A 545 28.04 -15.51 10.28
C ALA A 545 28.22 -14.16 11.01
N ALA A 546 27.37 -13.83 11.99
CA ALA A 546 27.46 -12.56 12.73
C ALA A 546 28.44 -12.59 13.92
N GLN A 547 28.57 -13.72 14.62
CA GLN A 547 29.33 -13.84 15.87
C GLN A 547 30.75 -14.42 15.68
N GLY A 548 31.17 -14.65 14.44
CA GLY A 548 32.54 -15.03 14.08
C GLY A 548 32.62 -16.32 13.28
N TRP A 549 32.79 -16.20 11.97
CA TRP A 549 32.94 -17.35 11.06
C TRP A 549 34.24 -18.13 11.33
N TYR A 550 34.28 -19.41 10.96
CA TYR A 550 35.51 -20.21 11.04
C TYR A 550 36.43 -19.92 9.85
N ASP A 551 37.74 -20.20 9.98
CA ASP A 551 38.67 -20.05 8.85
C ASP A 551 38.42 -21.14 7.82
N ASP A 552 37.64 -20.79 6.81
CA ASP A 552 37.34 -21.61 5.63
C ASP A 552 38.29 -21.32 4.47
N GLY A 553 39.30 -20.45 4.68
CA GLY A 553 40.25 -20.02 3.66
C GLY A 553 39.68 -19.04 2.63
N THR A 554 38.42 -18.61 2.77
CA THR A 554 37.77 -17.70 1.80
C THR A 554 38.26 -16.27 1.94
N GLN A 555 38.15 -15.51 0.84
CA GLN A 555 38.41 -14.07 0.86
C GLN A 555 37.43 -13.34 1.80
N ALA A 556 36.17 -13.77 1.85
CA ALA A 556 35.16 -13.21 2.73
C ALA A 556 35.56 -13.32 4.21
N TYR A 557 36.09 -14.48 4.63
CA TYR A 557 36.64 -14.64 5.98
C TYR A 557 37.83 -13.70 6.23
N GLN A 558 38.78 -13.61 5.30
CA GLN A 558 39.96 -12.77 5.44
C GLN A 558 39.61 -11.27 5.54
N GLU A 559 38.59 -10.83 4.81
CA GLU A 559 38.07 -9.46 4.85
C GLU A 559 37.31 -9.19 6.15
N ALA A 560 36.47 -10.13 6.60
CA ALA A 560 35.73 -10.04 7.85
C ALA A 560 36.64 -9.91 9.08
N GLN A 561 37.84 -10.52 9.07
CA GLN A 561 38.82 -10.34 10.15
C GLN A 561 39.28 -8.88 10.31
N ARG A 562 39.13 -8.04 9.27
CA ARG A 562 39.42 -6.61 9.32
C ARG A 562 38.23 -5.78 9.81
N ASP A 563 37.02 -6.33 9.73
CA ASP A 563 35.75 -5.66 9.98
C ASP A 563 34.91 -6.37 11.07
N GLY A 564 35.52 -6.56 12.25
CA GLY A 564 34.81 -7.02 13.44
C GLY A 564 34.38 -8.50 13.44
N GLY A 565 34.75 -9.29 12.42
CA GLY A 565 34.51 -10.73 12.36
C GLY A 565 33.16 -11.17 11.77
N LYS A 566 32.33 -10.23 11.30
CA LYS A 566 31.05 -10.49 10.62
C LYS A 566 31.32 -10.91 9.17
N VAL A 567 30.80 -12.07 8.76
CA VAL A 567 30.89 -12.56 7.38
C VAL A 567 29.51 -12.45 6.73
N TYR A 568 29.46 -11.90 5.52
CA TYR A 568 28.27 -11.96 4.67
C TYR A 568 28.29 -13.28 3.88
N THR A 569 27.20 -14.02 3.97
CA THR A 569 27.05 -15.36 3.37
C THR A 569 25.93 -15.34 2.34
N ALA A 570 26.10 -16.09 1.26
CA ALA A 570 25.08 -16.30 0.25
C ALA A 570 24.68 -17.76 0.23
N THR A 571 23.37 -18.02 0.32
CA THR A 571 22.76 -19.33 0.17
C THR A 571 21.75 -19.25 -0.99
N PRO A 572 22.20 -19.48 -2.24
CA PRO A 572 21.33 -19.45 -3.41
C PRO A 572 20.14 -20.41 -3.27
N VAL A 573 19.08 -20.11 -4.00
CA VAL A 573 17.82 -20.85 -3.89
C VAL A 573 17.94 -22.20 -4.61
N PHE A 574 17.67 -23.31 -3.91
CA PHE A 574 17.91 -24.70 -4.37
C PHE A 574 19.37 -25.10 -4.67
N ASP A 575 20.35 -24.24 -4.37
CA ASP A 575 21.81 -24.53 -4.41
C ASP A 575 22.52 -23.95 -3.18
N GLY A 576 21.77 -23.88 -2.08
CA GLY A 576 22.14 -23.20 -0.86
C GLY A 576 22.94 -24.08 0.10
N ALA A 577 23.20 -23.52 1.29
CA ALA A 577 23.80 -24.27 2.38
C ALA A 577 22.89 -25.43 2.79
N SER A 578 23.42 -26.65 2.85
CA SER A 578 22.65 -27.78 3.36
C SER A 578 22.49 -27.69 4.88
N VAL A 579 21.56 -28.47 5.43
CA VAL A 579 21.41 -28.62 6.89
C VAL A 579 22.72 -29.08 7.55
N GLU A 580 23.51 -29.91 6.86
CA GLU A 580 24.82 -30.36 7.33
C GLU A 580 25.84 -29.21 7.36
N ASP A 581 25.83 -28.31 6.37
CA ASP A 581 26.73 -27.15 6.33
C ASP A 581 26.43 -26.17 7.45
N VAL A 582 25.14 -25.90 7.71
CA VAL A 582 24.70 -25.04 8.83
C VAL A 582 25.11 -25.65 10.17
N ASP A 583 24.91 -26.96 10.35
CA ASP A 583 25.34 -27.70 11.54
C ASP A 583 26.87 -27.62 11.74
N ASN A 584 27.63 -27.88 10.67
CA ASN A 584 29.10 -27.80 10.71
C ASN A 584 29.59 -26.38 11.05
N ALA A 585 28.95 -25.34 10.49
CA ALA A 585 29.28 -23.95 10.80
C ALA A 585 29.10 -23.62 12.29
N LEU A 586 28.01 -24.10 12.90
CA LEU A 586 27.77 -23.94 14.35
C LEU A 586 28.78 -24.73 15.19
N VAL A 587 29.12 -25.95 14.78
CA VAL A 587 30.10 -26.79 15.47
C VAL A 587 31.48 -26.14 15.46
N GLU A 588 31.95 -25.66 14.31
CA GLU A 588 33.25 -25.00 14.19
C GLU A 588 33.27 -23.65 14.91
N TRP A 589 32.17 -22.89 14.88
CA TRP A 589 32.01 -21.69 15.70
C TRP A 589 32.23 -21.99 17.17
N GLN A 590 31.56 -23.00 17.74
CA GLN A 590 31.67 -23.34 19.15
C GLN A 590 33.06 -23.85 19.55
N LYS A 591 33.77 -24.54 18.64
CA LYS A 591 35.17 -24.96 18.86
C LYS A 591 36.13 -23.77 18.87
N GLY A 592 35.91 -22.80 17.99
CA GLY A 592 36.69 -21.57 17.92
C GLY A 592 36.38 -20.57 19.05
N HIS A 593 35.16 -20.63 19.59
CA HIS A 593 34.66 -19.69 20.60
C HIS A 593 35.31 -19.90 21.98
N LYS A 594 35.87 -18.83 22.55
CA LYS A 594 36.51 -18.81 23.88
C LYS A 594 35.72 -18.02 24.94
N GLY A 595 34.55 -17.51 24.58
CA GLY A 595 33.71 -16.70 25.46
C GLY A 595 32.95 -17.52 26.49
N ARG A 596 32.02 -16.85 27.18
CA ARG A 596 31.17 -17.48 28.20
C ARG A 596 30.06 -18.30 27.58
N ILE A 597 29.52 -17.83 26.45
CA ILE A 597 28.38 -18.43 25.73
C ILE A 597 28.75 -19.84 25.28
N ARG A 598 27.87 -20.79 25.58
CA ARG A 598 28.00 -22.19 25.16
C ARG A 598 26.73 -22.69 24.49
N MET A 599 26.93 -23.43 23.40
CA MET A 599 25.92 -24.21 22.72
C MET A 599 26.16 -25.70 22.98
N ASP A 600 25.07 -26.44 23.17
CA ASP A 600 25.13 -27.89 23.30
C ASP A 600 25.47 -28.52 21.94
N ILE A 601 26.55 -29.30 21.91
CA ILE A 601 27.03 -30.08 20.76
C ILE A 601 27.12 -31.55 21.16
N ASP A 602 26.51 -32.41 20.34
CA ASP A 602 26.58 -33.86 20.45
C ASP A 602 27.29 -34.45 19.23
N GLU A 603 28.61 -34.61 19.31
CA GLU A 603 29.43 -35.20 18.23
C GLU A 603 29.10 -36.67 17.95
N SER A 604 28.33 -37.35 18.83
CA SER A 604 27.90 -38.73 18.58
C SER A 604 26.77 -38.84 17.56
N ARG A 605 26.11 -37.72 17.24
CA ARG A 605 25.04 -37.65 16.25
C ARG A 605 25.59 -37.51 14.82
N ARG A 606 24.72 -37.80 13.85
CA ARG A 606 25.03 -37.60 12.43
C ARG A 606 25.26 -36.12 12.13
N PRO A 607 26.13 -35.79 11.15
CA PRO A 607 26.20 -34.44 10.59
C PRO A 607 24.79 -33.91 10.25
N GLY A 608 24.54 -32.64 10.53
CA GLY A 608 23.21 -32.04 10.40
C GLY A 608 22.36 -32.07 11.68
N GLU A 609 22.81 -32.77 12.73
CA GLU A 609 22.07 -32.92 14.00
C GLU A 609 22.96 -32.75 15.25
N ARG A 610 24.20 -32.28 15.09
CA ARG A 610 25.19 -32.23 16.17
C ARG A 610 24.99 -31.00 17.05
N ALA A 611 24.81 -29.83 16.45
CA ALA A 611 24.60 -28.56 17.10
C ALA A 611 23.12 -28.32 17.36
N SER A 612 22.80 -27.86 18.57
CA SER A 612 21.42 -27.56 18.95
C SER A 612 20.89 -26.23 18.39
N GLY A 613 21.78 -25.25 18.14
CA GLY A 613 21.38 -23.86 17.85
C GLY A 613 20.79 -23.13 19.07
N LYS A 614 20.95 -23.69 20.28
CA LYS A 614 20.30 -23.20 21.50
C LYS A 614 21.31 -22.72 22.52
N PHE A 615 20.89 -21.72 23.30
CA PHE A 615 21.72 -21.07 24.32
C PHE A 615 20.95 -20.92 25.63
N THR A 616 21.69 -20.83 26.73
CA THR A 616 21.14 -20.46 28.03
C THR A 616 20.81 -18.97 28.05
N LEU A 617 19.53 -18.64 28.23
CA LEU A 617 19.08 -17.27 28.46
C LEU A 617 18.77 -17.04 29.94
N PHE A 618 18.93 -15.81 30.39
CA PHE A 618 18.55 -15.35 31.71
C PHE A 618 17.38 -14.40 31.62
N ASN A 619 16.46 -14.50 32.57
CA ASN A 619 15.32 -13.61 32.67
C ASN A 619 15.79 -12.23 33.16
N GLY A 620 15.63 -11.19 32.36
CA GLY A 620 16.00 -9.81 32.71
C GLY A 620 15.34 -9.29 33.99
N ARG A 621 14.13 -9.76 34.31
CA ARG A 621 13.35 -9.31 35.48
C ARG A 621 13.76 -9.97 36.79
N THR A 622 14.10 -11.26 36.76
CA THR A 622 14.42 -12.03 37.98
C THR A 622 15.91 -12.31 38.13
N GLY A 623 16.67 -12.29 37.04
CA GLY A 623 18.07 -12.70 36.97
C GLY A 623 18.29 -14.22 36.96
N GLU A 624 17.22 -15.02 37.03
CA GLU A 624 17.33 -16.49 37.00
C GLU A 624 17.46 -17.01 35.55
N PRO A 625 18.24 -18.09 35.33
CA PRO A 625 18.29 -18.74 34.02
C PRO A 625 16.95 -19.41 33.69
N PHE A 626 16.56 -19.40 32.42
CA PHE A 626 15.42 -20.19 31.96
C PHE A 626 15.71 -21.69 32.08
N ALA A 627 14.67 -22.49 32.33
CA ALA A 627 14.80 -23.92 32.62
C ALA A 627 15.30 -24.75 31.41
N GLN A 628 15.06 -24.27 30.19
CA GLN A 628 15.51 -24.89 28.94
C GLN A 628 16.31 -23.88 28.14
N GLN A 629 17.28 -24.38 27.37
CA GLN A 629 17.97 -23.57 26.38
C GLN A 629 17.02 -23.18 25.25
N VAL A 630 17.21 -21.98 24.73
CA VAL A 630 16.34 -21.34 23.73
C VAL A 630 17.11 -21.18 22.43
N THR A 631 16.46 -21.38 21.29
CA THR A 631 17.06 -21.08 19.98
C THR A 631 17.25 -19.58 19.85
N VAL A 632 18.50 -19.15 19.64
CA VAL A 632 18.87 -17.75 19.46
C VAL A 632 19.76 -17.63 18.23
N GLY A 633 19.59 -16.57 17.46
CA GLY A 633 20.42 -16.31 16.29
C GLY A 633 20.10 -14.96 15.66
N TYR A 634 20.66 -14.71 14.48
CA TYR A 634 20.35 -13.48 13.74
C TYR A 634 19.43 -13.80 12.58
N MET A 635 18.35 -13.03 12.46
CA MET A 635 17.41 -13.12 11.35
C MET A 635 17.19 -11.74 10.74
N TYR A 636 16.97 -11.69 9.44
CA TYR A 636 16.72 -10.46 8.71
C TYR A 636 15.23 -10.07 8.79
N ILE A 637 14.94 -9.03 9.56
CA ILE A 637 13.58 -8.55 9.82
C ILE A 637 13.30 -7.26 9.04
N LEU A 638 12.14 -7.23 8.38
CA LEU A 638 11.64 -6.13 7.59
C LEU A 638 10.56 -5.37 8.37
N LYS A 639 10.59 -4.04 8.27
CA LYS A 639 9.50 -3.16 8.71
C LYS A 639 8.56 -2.94 7.52
N LEU A 640 7.28 -3.26 7.65
CA LEU A 640 6.33 -3.13 6.54
C LEU A 640 5.63 -1.76 6.57
N LEU A 641 5.11 -1.32 5.41
CA LEU A 641 4.30 -0.11 5.24
C LEU A 641 2.87 -0.26 5.83
N HIS A 642 2.73 -1.08 6.87
CA HIS A 642 1.50 -1.19 7.66
C HIS A 642 1.80 -0.68 9.06
N LEU A 643 1.76 0.64 9.18
CA LEU A 643 2.09 1.35 10.41
C LEU A 643 0.83 1.72 11.18
N VAL A 644 0.92 1.71 12.50
CA VAL A 644 -0.23 2.03 13.37
C VAL A 644 -0.70 3.47 13.18
N ASP A 645 0.24 4.40 12.98
CA ASP A 645 -0.04 5.83 12.75
C ASP A 645 -0.96 6.05 11.52
N ASP A 646 -0.84 5.20 10.51
CA ASP A 646 -1.66 5.29 9.29
C ASP A 646 -3.03 4.64 9.50
N LYS A 647 -3.13 3.63 10.37
CA LYS A 647 -4.36 2.86 10.58
C LYS A 647 -5.23 3.35 11.72
N ILE A 648 -4.67 4.05 12.70
CA ILE A 648 -5.45 4.59 13.81
C ILE A 648 -6.40 5.68 13.29
N HIS A 649 -7.68 5.49 13.56
CA HIS A 649 -8.72 6.43 13.17
C HIS A 649 -9.85 6.42 14.19
N ALA A 650 -10.31 7.62 14.56
CA ALA A 650 -11.42 7.81 15.47
C ALA A 650 -12.22 9.02 15.04
N ARG A 651 -13.55 8.91 15.15
CA ARG A 651 -14.50 9.96 14.81
C ARG A 651 -15.54 10.07 15.91
N SER A 652 -15.79 11.30 16.36
CA SER A 652 -16.96 11.65 17.16
C SER A 652 -18.08 12.17 16.25
N THR A 653 -17.87 13.34 15.66
CA THR A 653 -18.70 13.95 14.61
C THR A 653 -17.81 14.31 13.42
N GLY A 654 -18.40 14.50 12.24
CA GLY A 654 -17.61 14.74 11.03
C GLY A 654 -18.48 15.11 9.84
N PRO A 655 -17.94 15.10 8.63
CA PRO A 655 -18.71 15.38 7.43
C PRO A 655 -19.68 14.23 7.10
N TYR A 656 -20.75 14.60 6.39
CA TYR A 656 -21.84 13.71 5.98
C TYR A 656 -22.05 13.82 4.47
N SER A 657 -22.53 12.75 3.86
CA SER A 657 -22.96 12.72 2.46
C SER A 657 -24.15 13.65 2.25
N LEU A 658 -24.13 14.41 1.16
CA LEU A 658 -25.25 15.30 0.80
C LEU A 658 -26.49 14.50 0.39
N VAL A 659 -26.30 13.31 -0.17
CA VAL A 659 -27.38 12.48 -0.72
C VAL A 659 -28.03 11.65 0.37
N THR A 660 -27.23 10.83 1.07
CA THR A 660 -27.76 9.86 2.04
C THR A 660 -27.81 10.40 3.46
N GLN A 661 -27.23 11.58 3.73
CA GLN A 661 -27.05 12.15 5.08
C GLN A 661 -26.26 11.26 6.05
N GLN A 662 -25.63 10.19 5.57
CA GLN A 662 -24.78 9.31 6.35
C GLN A 662 -23.37 9.88 6.53
N PRO A 663 -22.65 9.49 7.60
CA PRO A 663 -21.22 9.76 7.75
C PRO A 663 -20.43 9.39 6.48
N LEU A 664 -19.54 10.27 6.02
CA LEU A 664 -18.59 9.91 4.96
C LEU A 664 -17.72 8.71 5.36
N GLY A 665 -17.15 7.99 4.39
CA GLY A 665 -16.22 6.87 4.61
C GLY A 665 -14.76 7.31 4.53
N GLY A 666 -13.86 6.49 5.09
CA GLY A 666 -12.41 6.66 4.92
C GLY A 666 -11.74 7.67 5.87
N LYS A 667 -10.49 7.40 6.24
CA LYS A 667 -9.71 8.23 7.19
C LYS A 667 -9.47 9.65 6.66
N ALA A 668 -9.14 9.78 5.37
CA ALA A 668 -8.82 11.06 4.74
C ALA A 668 -9.98 12.08 4.82
N GLN A 669 -11.22 11.60 4.80
CA GLN A 669 -12.42 12.43 4.90
C GLN A 669 -12.93 12.58 6.35
N PHE A 670 -12.16 12.09 7.33
CA PHE A 670 -12.62 11.98 8.72
C PHE A 670 -13.93 11.17 8.83
N GLY A 671 -13.96 10.04 8.12
CA GLY A 671 -15.14 9.20 7.93
C GLY A 671 -15.55 8.35 9.14
N GLY A 672 -16.77 7.84 9.12
CA GLY A 672 -17.28 6.88 10.11
C GLY A 672 -16.84 5.44 9.81
N GLN A 673 -17.02 4.56 10.79
CA GLN A 673 -16.89 3.12 10.57
C GLN A 673 -18.19 2.58 9.96
N ARG A 674 -18.07 1.63 9.03
CA ARG A 674 -19.23 0.96 8.45
C ARG A 674 -19.79 -0.05 9.44
N PHE A 675 -21.03 0.14 9.85
CA PHE A 675 -21.80 -0.85 10.58
C PHE A 675 -22.61 -1.66 9.55
N GLY A 676 -22.14 -2.86 9.21
CA GLY A 676 -22.66 -3.67 8.13
C GLY A 676 -23.81 -4.57 8.52
N GLU A 677 -24.30 -5.32 7.54
CA GLU A 677 -25.42 -6.26 7.71
C GLU A 677 -25.09 -7.38 8.72
N MET A 678 -23.88 -7.93 8.69
CA MET A 678 -23.48 -8.98 9.64
C MET A 678 -23.40 -8.45 11.08
N GLU A 679 -23.01 -7.19 11.28
CA GLU A 679 -23.01 -6.56 12.60
C GLU A 679 -24.44 -6.28 13.11
N VAL A 680 -25.38 -5.97 12.21
CA VAL A 680 -26.81 -5.88 12.54
C VAL A 680 -27.31 -7.22 13.06
N TRP A 681 -27.08 -8.32 12.33
CA TRP A 681 -27.48 -9.66 12.75
C TRP A 681 -26.92 -10.04 14.12
N ALA A 682 -25.68 -9.62 14.42
CA ALA A 682 -25.08 -9.85 15.73
C ALA A 682 -25.87 -9.16 16.85
N LEU A 683 -26.27 -7.89 16.67
CA LEU A 683 -27.08 -7.18 17.66
C LEU A 683 -28.50 -7.72 17.78
N GLU A 684 -29.10 -8.16 16.68
CA GLU A 684 -30.39 -8.85 16.68
C GLU A 684 -30.32 -10.16 17.49
N ALA A 685 -29.26 -10.96 17.29
CA ALA A 685 -29.04 -12.20 18.03
C ALA A 685 -28.84 -11.96 19.53
N TYR A 686 -28.21 -10.85 19.92
CA TYR A 686 -28.13 -10.42 21.33
C TYR A 686 -29.44 -9.87 21.89
N GLY A 687 -30.42 -9.53 21.04
CA GLY A 687 -31.64 -8.82 21.44
C GLY A 687 -31.38 -7.37 21.85
N ALA A 688 -30.30 -6.76 21.37
CA ALA A 688 -29.87 -5.40 21.73
C ALA A 688 -30.59 -4.33 20.89
N ALA A 689 -31.92 -4.31 20.95
CA ALA A 689 -32.78 -3.49 20.09
C ALA A 689 -32.47 -1.98 20.16
N TYR A 690 -32.27 -1.43 21.37
CA TYR A 690 -31.96 -0.01 21.54
C TYR A 690 -30.59 0.37 20.97
N THR A 691 -29.58 -0.49 21.13
CA THR A 691 -28.23 -0.25 20.56
C THR A 691 -28.29 -0.29 19.04
N LEU A 692 -29.04 -1.24 18.48
CA LEU A 692 -29.22 -1.35 17.04
C LEU A 692 -29.95 -0.12 16.49
N GLN A 693 -31.05 0.29 17.13
CA GLN A 693 -31.80 1.48 16.74
C GLN A 693 -30.92 2.73 16.80
N GLU A 694 -30.14 2.91 17.86
CA GLU A 694 -29.22 4.04 18.02
C GLU A 694 -28.17 4.10 16.91
N MET A 695 -27.57 2.96 16.55
CA MET A 695 -26.55 2.88 15.50
C MET A 695 -27.11 3.22 14.12
N LEU A 696 -28.35 2.80 13.82
CA LEU A 696 -28.98 3.00 12.52
C LEU A 696 -29.71 4.36 12.37
N THR A 697 -29.77 5.18 13.43
CA THR A 697 -30.52 6.45 13.42
C THR A 697 -29.63 7.63 13.83
N ILE A 698 -29.58 7.98 15.12
CA ILE A 698 -28.93 9.18 15.66
C ILE A 698 -27.41 9.21 15.46
N LYS A 699 -26.79 8.04 15.25
CA LYS A 699 -25.35 7.92 14.92
C LYS A 699 -25.07 7.89 13.41
N SER A 700 -26.12 7.90 12.58
CA SER A 700 -26.04 7.81 11.13
C SER A 700 -26.74 9.00 10.46
N ASP A 701 -27.98 8.83 10.01
CA ASP A 701 -28.70 9.69 9.07
C ASP A 701 -29.94 10.36 9.66
N ASP A 702 -30.20 10.24 10.96
CA ASP A 702 -31.17 11.08 11.65
C ASP A 702 -30.61 12.50 11.85
N THR A 703 -30.98 13.40 10.94
CA THR A 703 -30.42 14.74 10.82
C THR A 703 -30.69 15.62 12.05
N VAL A 704 -31.89 15.50 12.62
CA VAL A 704 -32.32 16.24 13.82
C VAL A 704 -31.85 15.52 15.09
N GLY A 705 -31.99 14.19 15.12
CA GLY A 705 -31.64 13.37 16.26
C GLY A 705 -30.16 13.44 16.61
N ARG A 706 -29.25 13.48 15.61
CA ARG A 706 -27.81 13.60 15.86
C ARG A 706 -27.41 14.90 16.56
N VAL A 707 -28.05 16.02 16.19
CA VAL A 707 -27.78 17.34 16.81
C VAL A 707 -28.31 17.36 18.24
N LYS A 708 -29.55 16.90 18.43
CA LYS A 708 -30.17 16.78 19.77
C LYS A 708 -29.40 15.83 20.68
N ALA A 709 -28.91 14.71 20.16
CA ALA A 709 -28.09 13.77 20.91
C ALA A 709 -26.76 14.42 21.36
N TYR A 710 -26.09 15.16 20.46
CA TYR A 710 -24.89 15.90 20.81
C TYR A 710 -25.14 16.95 21.90
N GLU A 711 -26.22 17.73 21.76
CA GLU A 711 -26.62 18.71 22.79
C GLU A 711 -26.94 18.06 24.14
N ALA A 712 -27.70 16.97 24.14
CA ALA A 712 -28.06 16.25 25.35
C ALA A 712 -26.80 15.75 26.07
N ILE A 713 -25.81 15.22 25.35
CA ILE A 713 -24.53 14.79 25.92
C ILE A 713 -23.79 15.98 26.55
N VAL A 714 -23.74 17.13 25.87
CA VAL A 714 -23.07 18.35 26.38
C VAL A 714 -23.79 18.91 27.62
N LYS A 715 -25.13 18.88 27.63
CA LYS A 715 -25.98 19.34 28.74
C LYS A 715 -26.03 18.34 29.91
N GLY A 716 -25.63 17.09 29.69
CA GLY A 716 -25.78 16.01 30.67
C GLY A 716 -27.23 15.52 30.82
N GLU A 717 -28.04 15.69 29.78
CA GLU A 717 -29.43 15.27 29.69
C GLU A 717 -29.57 13.90 29.03
N ASN A 718 -30.76 13.30 29.13
CA ASN A 718 -31.03 12.04 28.43
C ASN A 718 -31.16 12.28 26.92
N ILE A 719 -30.67 11.31 26.13
CA ILE A 719 -30.79 11.32 24.68
C ILE A 719 -32.28 11.18 24.31
N ALA A 720 -32.74 12.02 23.38
CA ALA A 720 -34.10 12.00 22.87
C ALA A 720 -34.39 10.72 22.06
N GLU A 721 -35.68 10.41 21.89
CA GLU A 721 -36.10 9.27 21.09
C GLU A 721 -35.69 9.45 19.62
N PRO A 722 -35.12 8.42 18.97
CA PRO A 722 -34.71 8.51 17.57
C PRO A 722 -35.89 8.79 16.62
N SER A 723 -35.61 9.53 15.55
CA SER A 723 -36.58 9.82 14.50
C SER A 723 -36.42 8.88 13.29
N ILE A 724 -37.11 9.20 12.18
CA ILE A 724 -37.08 8.38 10.96
C ILE A 724 -35.75 8.62 10.21
N PRO A 725 -35.01 7.56 9.84
CA PRO A 725 -33.81 7.66 9.01
C PRO A 725 -34.04 8.40 7.69
N GLU A 726 -33.09 9.25 7.29
CA GLU A 726 -33.18 9.93 5.99
C GLU A 726 -33.09 8.95 4.82
N SER A 727 -32.32 7.87 4.94
CA SER A 727 -32.25 6.80 3.93
C SER A 727 -33.62 6.19 3.60
N PHE A 728 -34.52 6.08 4.58
CA PHE A 728 -35.88 5.60 4.35
C PHE A 728 -36.71 6.61 3.55
N LYS A 729 -36.56 7.91 3.82
CA LYS A 729 -37.22 8.96 3.03
C LYS A 729 -36.71 8.98 1.59
N VAL A 730 -35.40 8.84 1.39
CA VAL A 730 -34.78 8.73 0.06
C VAL A 730 -35.35 7.54 -0.70
N LEU A 731 -35.43 6.36 -0.07
CA LEU A 731 -36.03 5.16 -0.67
C LEU A 731 -37.49 5.39 -1.12
N LEU A 732 -38.30 6.04 -0.28
CA LEU A 732 -39.68 6.39 -0.65
C LEU A 732 -39.72 7.30 -1.88
N LYS A 733 -38.81 8.28 -1.97
CA LYS A 733 -38.72 9.19 -3.12
C LYS A 733 -38.23 8.48 -4.38
N GLU A 734 -37.30 7.54 -4.26
CA GLU A 734 -36.85 6.70 -5.37
C GLU A 734 -37.98 5.81 -5.91
N MET A 735 -38.75 5.16 -5.03
CA MET A 735 -39.94 4.40 -5.43
C MET A 735 -40.99 5.27 -6.11
N GLN A 736 -41.27 6.46 -5.56
CA GLN A 736 -42.19 7.43 -6.17
C GLN A 736 -41.68 7.91 -7.55
N SER A 737 -40.37 8.05 -7.73
CA SER A 737 -39.77 8.41 -9.03
C SER A 737 -39.95 7.33 -10.09
N LEU A 738 -40.09 6.06 -9.68
CA LEU A 738 -40.45 4.94 -10.53
C LEU A 738 -41.96 4.84 -10.81
N ALA A 739 -42.73 5.88 -10.45
CA ALA A 739 -44.19 5.93 -10.54
C ALA A 739 -44.91 4.87 -9.69
N LEU A 740 -44.29 4.41 -8.59
CA LEU A 740 -44.93 3.58 -7.57
C LEU A 740 -45.52 4.50 -6.49
N ASP A 741 -46.85 4.45 -6.31
CA ASP A 741 -47.55 5.22 -5.27
C ASP A 741 -47.38 4.56 -3.89
N VAL A 742 -46.31 4.93 -3.19
CA VAL A 742 -45.97 4.42 -1.85
C VAL A 742 -46.26 5.50 -0.81
N ASN A 743 -47.15 5.17 0.14
CA ASN A 743 -47.56 6.05 1.22
C ASN A 743 -47.45 5.32 2.56
N VAL A 744 -46.99 6.02 3.60
CA VAL A 744 -46.99 5.50 4.98
C VAL A 744 -48.41 5.67 5.53
N ILE A 745 -48.98 4.60 6.07
CA ILE A 745 -50.37 4.60 6.58
C ILE A 745 -50.32 4.43 8.09
N SER A 746 -51.01 5.31 8.81
CA SER A 746 -51.23 5.18 10.26
C SER A 746 -52.19 4.04 10.59
N GLU A 747 -52.25 3.58 11.85
CA GLU A 747 -53.21 2.53 12.26
C GLU A 747 -54.68 2.89 11.97
N GLU A 748 -55.01 4.18 11.86
CA GLU A 748 -56.34 4.70 11.53
C GLU A 748 -56.66 4.72 10.02
N GLY A 749 -55.73 4.27 9.17
CA GLY A 749 -55.90 4.19 7.71
C GLY A 749 -55.68 5.51 6.98
N ALA A 750 -55.25 6.56 7.68
CA ALA A 750 -54.92 7.85 7.07
C ALA A 750 -53.45 7.87 6.60
N PRO A 751 -53.15 8.45 5.41
CA PRO A 751 -51.78 8.65 4.97
C PRO A 751 -51.06 9.62 5.91
N ALA A 752 -49.90 9.21 6.41
CA ALA A 752 -49.01 10.03 7.20
C ALA A 752 -48.02 10.75 6.25
N ASP A 753 -47.98 12.07 6.32
CA ASP A 753 -47.02 12.86 5.54
C ASP A 753 -45.65 12.80 6.24
N VAL A 754 -44.69 12.13 5.61
CA VAL A 754 -43.30 12.05 6.09
C VAL A 754 -42.55 13.28 5.57
N ARG A 755 -42.91 14.46 6.10
CA ARG A 755 -42.21 15.71 5.86
C ARG A 755 -41.58 16.18 7.17
N ASP A 756 -40.35 16.68 7.08
CA ASP A 756 -39.78 17.48 8.15
C ASP A 756 -40.57 18.79 8.17
N GLU A 757 -41.36 19.01 9.23
CA GLU A 757 -41.98 20.32 9.44
C GLU A 757 -40.86 21.37 9.60
N ASP A 758 -41.04 22.54 8.97
CA ASP A 758 -40.18 23.74 9.05
C ASP A 758 -40.09 24.28 10.50
N ASP A 759 -39.47 23.52 11.40
CA ASP A 759 -39.43 23.73 12.85
C ASP A 759 -38.20 24.55 13.27
N ASP A 760 -37.20 24.70 12.40
CA ASP A 760 -35.95 25.42 12.71
C ASP A 760 -36.15 26.93 12.87
N LEU A 761 -37.02 27.55 12.05
CA LEU A 761 -37.34 28.98 12.15
C LEU A 761 -38.16 29.31 13.41
N LEU A 762 -39.05 28.40 13.81
CA LEU A 762 -39.88 28.53 15.01
C LEU A 762 -39.05 28.32 16.28
N ARG A 763 -38.16 27.31 16.30
CA ARG A 763 -37.24 27.09 17.43
C ARG A 763 -36.26 28.24 17.62
N ALA A 764 -35.63 28.72 16.54
CA ALA A 764 -34.71 29.86 16.63
C ALA A 764 -35.42 31.11 17.17
N ALA A 765 -36.69 31.32 16.79
CA ALA A 765 -37.50 32.40 17.33
C ALA A 765 -37.86 32.20 18.81
N GLU A 766 -38.23 30.98 19.23
CA GLU A 766 -38.54 30.66 20.63
C GLU A 766 -37.32 30.75 21.56
N GLU A 767 -36.14 30.29 21.14
CA GLU A 767 -34.90 30.41 21.92
C GLU A 767 -34.46 31.86 22.13
N LEU A 768 -34.81 32.74 21.19
CA LEU A 768 -34.61 34.19 21.28
C LEU A 768 -35.74 34.91 22.05
N GLY A 769 -36.74 34.19 22.54
CA GLY A 769 -37.89 34.74 23.27
C GLY A 769 -38.88 35.51 22.40
N ILE A 770 -38.91 35.24 21.08
CA ILE A 770 -39.80 35.87 20.10
C ILE A 770 -40.98 34.93 19.85
N ASP A 771 -42.14 35.29 20.40
CA ASP A 771 -43.39 34.54 20.21
C ASP A 771 -43.97 34.80 18.80
N LEU A 772 -43.82 33.81 17.91
CA LEU A 772 -44.36 33.83 16.55
C LEU A 772 -45.72 33.10 16.41
N SER A 773 -46.36 32.70 17.52
CA SER A 773 -47.64 31.98 17.51
C SER A 773 -48.79 32.71 16.80
N GLY A 774 -48.66 34.03 16.59
CA GLY A 774 -49.66 34.88 15.93
C GLY A 774 -49.72 34.78 14.40
N VAL A 775 -48.76 34.16 13.72
CA VAL A 775 -48.70 34.16 12.24
C VAL A 775 -49.62 33.10 11.60
N ARG A 776 -50.06 32.09 12.37
CA ARG A 776 -50.99 31.05 11.88
C ARG A 776 -52.48 31.47 11.86
N ALA A 777 -52.85 32.62 12.43
CA ALA A 777 -54.26 33.00 12.61
C ALA A 777 -54.91 33.69 11.39
N GLY A 778 -54.23 33.79 10.24
CA GLY A 778 -54.71 34.54 9.07
C GLY A 778 -55.38 33.73 7.95
N GLU A 779 -55.10 32.43 7.81
CA GLU A 779 -55.45 31.69 6.59
C GLU A 779 -56.20 30.36 6.81
N SER A 780 -57.02 30.28 7.86
CA SER A 780 -57.94 29.15 8.00
C SER A 780 -59.26 29.55 8.65
N GLY A 781 -60.23 29.92 7.81
CA GLY A 781 -61.64 29.81 8.16
C GLY A 781 -62.56 30.92 7.66
N ASN A 782 -63.07 30.81 6.43
CA ASN A 782 -64.52 30.85 6.22
C ASN A 782 -64.92 30.31 4.84
N GLY A 783 -65.82 29.32 4.85
CA GLY A 783 -66.35 28.68 3.66
C GLY A 783 -67.57 29.36 3.04
N ALA A 784 -67.92 28.83 1.86
CA ALA A 784 -69.17 28.94 1.11
C ALA A 784 -69.48 30.27 0.41
N ALA A 785 -69.42 30.28 -0.93
CA ALA A 785 -70.57 30.47 -1.82
C ALA A 785 -70.13 30.53 -3.29
N ALA A 786 -71.09 30.23 -4.17
CA ALA A 786 -70.98 29.99 -5.59
C ALA A 786 -70.82 31.25 -6.47
N ASP A 787 -70.42 31.00 -7.72
CA ASP A 787 -70.65 31.73 -8.97
C ASP A 787 -70.70 33.26 -8.95
N GLU A 788 -69.74 33.90 -9.66
CA GLU A 788 -70.04 34.93 -10.65
C GLU A 788 -68.86 35.20 -11.61
N GLN A 789 -69.06 34.83 -12.87
CA GLN A 789 -68.70 35.50 -14.13
C GLN A 789 -67.38 36.32 -14.19
N VAL A 790 -66.45 35.83 -15.02
CA VAL A 790 -65.45 36.68 -15.70
C VAL A 790 -65.87 36.82 -17.17
N GLU A 791 -66.43 37.99 -17.50
CA GLU A 791 -66.53 38.46 -18.88
C GLU A 791 -65.12 38.74 -19.43
N GLY A 792 -64.87 38.27 -20.67
CA GLY A 792 -63.61 38.46 -21.36
C GLY A 792 -63.47 39.84 -22.02
N ILE A 793 -62.22 40.21 -22.32
CA ILE A 793 -61.87 40.99 -23.51
C ILE A 793 -60.59 40.40 -24.12
N ASP A 794 -60.69 40.18 -25.43
CA ASP A 794 -59.74 39.57 -26.35
C ASP A 794 -58.47 40.38 -26.66
N ALA A 795 -57.43 39.61 -26.99
CA ALA A 795 -56.49 39.69 -28.11
C ALA A 795 -55.78 41.01 -28.51
N THR A 796 -54.45 40.93 -28.54
CA THR A 796 -53.51 41.04 -29.70
C THR A 796 -52.10 41.28 -29.10
N ASP A 797 -50.99 40.69 -29.49
CA ASP A 797 -50.48 40.43 -30.83
C ASP A 797 -49.31 39.42 -30.73
N ALA A 798 -49.13 38.61 -31.77
CA ALA A 798 -48.11 37.55 -31.85
C ALA A 798 -46.93 37.99 -32.73
N GLY A 799 -45.71 37.62 -32.32
CA GLY A 799 -44.50 37.71 -33.15
C GLY A 799 -43.43 36.68 -32.70
N PRO A 800 -42.70 36.00 -33.62
CA PRO A 800 -42.32 34.61 -33.41
C PRO A 800 -40.87 34.37 -32.94
N LEU A 801 -40.70 33.24 -32.26
CA LEU A 801 -39.58 32.29 -32.24
C LEU A 801 -38.16 32.80 -32.55
N ASN A 802 -37.25 32.61 -31.57
CA ASN A 802 -35.90 32.13 -31.90
C ASN A 802 -35.39 31.19 -30.79
N THR A 803 -35.32 29.92 -31.15
CA THR A 803 -34.67 28.82 -30.41
C THR A 803 -33.17 28.90 -30.64
N ALA A 804 -32.39 29.16 -29.60
CA ALA A 804 -30.95 28.92 -29.59
C ALA A 804 -30.66 27.81 -28.58
N GLU A 805 -30.32 26.64 -29.10
CA GLU A 805 -29.80 25.50 -28.37
C GLU A 805 -28.47 25.89 -27.72
N ALA A 806 -28.44 25.92 -26.38
CA ALA A 806 -27.20 25.92 -25.62
C ALA A 806 -26.82 24.46 -25.34
N GLN A 807 -25.78 23.99 -26.02
CA GLN A 807 -25.13 22.71 -25.72
C GLN A 807 -24.62 22.72 -24.28
N VAL A 808 -25.16 21.82 -23.46
CA VAL A 808 -24.59 21.46 -22.16
C VAL A 808 -23.34 20.63 -22.45
N VAL A 809 -22.18 21.20 -22.13
CA VAL A 809 -20.91 20.48 -22.11
C VAL A 809 -20.84 19.78 -20.76
N ASP A 810 -21.03 18.47 -20.75
CA ASP A 810 -20.73 17.60 -19.62
C ASP A 810 -19.22 17.68 -19.34
N VAL A 811 -18.85 18.32 -18.24
CA VAL A 811 -17.51 18.23 -17.66
C VAL A 811 -17.63 17.20 -16.53
N GLN A 812 -17.30 15.95 -16.84
CA GLN A 812 -17.06 14.94 -15.81
C GLN A 812 -15.80 15.35 -15.04
N GLU A 813 -15.98 15.74 -13.78
CA GLU A 813 -14.90 15.80 -12.80
C GLU A 813 -14.35 14.38 -12.60
N ALA A 814 -13.07 14.22 -12.90
CA ALA A 814 -12.32 13.02 -12.56
C ALA A 814 -12.07 13.04 -11.05
N THR A 815 -12.93 12.35 -10.29
CA THR A 815 -12.63 11.94 -8.92
C THR A 815 -11.56 10.86 -8.96
N GLU A 816 -10.42 11.16 -8.32
CA GLU A 816 -9.37 10.20 -8.01
C GLU A 816 -9.95 9.03 -7.21
N THR A 817 -10.01 7.85 -7.83
CA THR A 817 -10.29 6.59 -7.14
C THR A 817 -9.00 6.11 -6.49
N SER A 818 -8.89 6.27 -5.17
CA SER A 818 -7.95 5.51 -4.36
C SER A 818 -8.41 4.05 -4.33
N ASP A 819 -7.51 3.13 -4.71
CA ASP A 819 -7.68 1.69 -4.58
C ASP A 819 -7.76 1.31 -3.09
N ASP A 820 -8.96 1.35 -2.51
CA ASP A 820 -9.33 0.58 -1.33
C ASP A 820 -10.24 -0.57 -1.78
N GLU A 821 -9.92 -1.78 -1.35
CA GLU A 821 -10.66 -3.00 -1.65
C GLU A 821 -12.11 -2.91 -1.13
N ASP A 822 -13.07 -2.63 -2.02
CA ASP A 822 -14.50 -2.72 -1.72
C ASP A 822 -14.99 -4.17 -1.92
N PRO A 823 -15.67 -4.79 -0.93
CA PRO A 823 -16.30 -6.08 -1.10
C PRO A 823 -17.61 -5.96 -1.91
N ALA A 824 -17.78 -6.93 -2.82
CA ALA A 824 -18.81 -6.98 -3.85
C ALA A 824 -20.26 -6.80 -3.35
N THR A 825 -21.02 -5.97 -4.06
CA THR A 825 -22.49 -6.00 -4.09
C THR A 825 -22.96 -7.12 -5.04
N GLU A 826 -23.53 -8.18 -4.50
CA GLU A 826 -24.29 -9.17 -5.30
C GLU A 826 -25.69 -8.63 -5.61
N VAL A 827 -26.02 -8.52 -6.89
CA VAL A 827 -27.40 -8.39 -7.37
C VAL A 827 -27.85 -9.79 -7.78
N ALA A 828 -28.61 -10.46 -6.93
CA ALA A 828 -29.21 -11.76 -7.26
C ALA A 828 -30.46 -11.56 -8.14
N GLU A 829 -30.34 -11.84 -9.43
CA GLU A 829 -31.49 -12.07 -10.31
C GLU A 829 -32.08 -13.47 -10.02
N SER A 830 -33.37 -13.48 -9.70
CA SER A 830 -34.16 -14.67 -9.42
C SER A 830 -34.36 -15.55 -10.67
N GLY A 831 -33.65 -16.67 -10.74
CA GLY A 831 -33.97 -17.80 -11.62
C GLY A 831 -34.82 -18.83 -10.86
N GLY A 832 -36.08 -19.01 -11.28
CA GLY A 832 -36.99 -19.99 -10.69
C GLY A 832 -36.56 -21.43 -10.93
N ILE A 833 -36.53 -22.22 -9.85
CA ILE A 833 -36.46 -23.68 -9.89
C ILE A 833 -37.58 -24.20 -8.98
N ASP A 834 -38.57 -24.86 -9.59
CA ASP A 834 -39.61 -25.61 -8.90
C ASP A 834 -38.98 -26.81 -8.17
N ILE A 835 -39.18 -26.90 -6.86
CA ILE A 835 -38.87 -28.10 -6.07
C ILE A 835 -40.18 -28.61 -5.45
N ASP A 836 -40.54 -29.81 -5.88
CA ASP A 836 -41.69 -30.60 -5.47
C ASP A 836 -41.60 -30.96 -3.97
N MET A 837 -42.56 -30.50 -3.17
CA MET A 837 -42.72 -30.89 -1.77
C MET A 837 -43.60 -32.14 -1.68
N ASP A 838 -42.97 -33.30 -1.54
CA ASP A 838 -43.55 -34.39 -0.76
C ASP A 838 -42.48 -35.43 -0.36
N ALA A 839 -42.61 -35.90 0.89
CA ALA A 839 -41.86 -36.96 1.56
C ALA A 839 -40.54 -36.58 2.25
N VAL A 840 -40.61 -36.30 3.57
CA VAL A 840 -39.91 -37.12 4.58
C VAL A 840 -40.72 -37.09 5.89
N ALA A 841 -41.10 -38.27 6.38
CA ALA A 841 -41.70 -38.52 7.67
C ALA A 841 -40.67 -38.96 8.71
N ASP A 842 -40.93 -38.60 9.97
CA ASP A 842 -40.57 -39.25 11.24
C ASP A 842 -39.15 -39.76 11.50
N VAL A 843 -38.46 -39.15 12.48
CA VAL A 843 -37.60 -39.86 13.45
C VAL A 843 -37.72 -39.21 14.85
N PRO A 844 -37.95 -39.98 15.94
CA PRO A 844 -38.30 -39.45 17.27
C PRO A 844 -37.08 -39.20 18.18
N VAL A 845 -37.33 -38.34 19.18
CA VAL A 845 -36.48 -38.01 20.33
C VAL A 845 -36.42 -39.19 21.31
N GLY A 846 -35.23 -39.48 21.85
CA GLY A 846 -35.01 -40.46 22.92
C GLY A 846 -33.76 -40.14 23.77
N GLU A 847 -33.93 -40.23 25.09
CA GLU A 847 -33.06 -39.84 26.21
C GLU A 847 -31.89 -40.80 26.54
N GLY A 848 -30.89 -40.29 27.29
CA GLY A 848 -30.04 -40.99 28.29
C GLY A 848 -28.95 -41.91 27.73
N GLU A 849 -27.66 -41.75 28.03
CA GLU A 849 -26.93 -41.74 29.33
C GLU A 849 -25.55 -41.08 29.13
#